data_AF-A0A2W1A6T8-F1
#
_entry.id   AF-A0A2W1A6T8-F1
#
_cell.length_a   1.000
_cell.length_b   1.000
_cell.length_c   1.000
_cell.angle_alpha   90.00
_cell.angle_beta   90.00
_cell.angle_gamma   90.00
#
_symmetry.space_group_name_H-M   'P 1'
#
loop_
_entity.id
_entity.type
_entity.pdbx_description
1 polymer ?
#
loop_
_entity_poly.entity_id
_entity_poly.type
_entity_poly.pdbx_seq_one_letter_code
_entity_poly.pdbx_strand_id
1 'polypeptide(L)'
;MKYIRNYFHIREISKLTRIEWLLYCCLFTVALLLRIYDLDARAMHHDESLHAYYSWELYQGSGLTHNPMLHGPLQMQLTSLIFFLFGDTDVTARILYVAAGTILVILPIFFRDLLGKHGAIMVSILLSISPSMVYFSRFARNDILMAVFTFGMVITMWKYLVSGNKKNLYLMSALLALSFSTKENAYLLVGTLGLYLTLSSIHESWPRKNYRDQFPNLSYPRLVFGYALMTFKTLRNSVYTHPHSRAFTVLIVLISLTLPQWSAFTGIFQETILLRWSNIILVSGEGASNIGMPTHGGKLLAFLVVFSLIVGSMYIGYKWHWKTWWKCAVIFYLIWLSAYTTFFTNIFNGVQSGIWQSLGYWIVQQGEARGGQPTHYYLTLIPIYEYLPAIFSVLASLYFLKHRTKFNLFLIYWTVITLFLYTIASEKMPWLLVNISLPLIVLSGKFLGDLFSKSSFKSKPNLNQCMIYFVPTISLIIAFSVTKYSSNLHPIPRVFAATIMLSLFLAGFVLVVRFIQRYETHILVKYLYAGFATILLLLTIRTTIYTNFVNSDIPIEMLVYTQTSPDLLQINNKIKTLYVKPATDNEPLIIIDQTNGFTWPWSWYLRNYTNVKYPKLQSESYEPHEQASIVVVHSSNHLAADKALSKNYKKVGKIPHRWWFPEHTYRDLNAINLVTKLTDTKHWNIFLEYWLFRKGVGKSIGSEDAYIYTSNTFPNIDFVGDSYRE
;
A
#
# COMPACT_ATOMS: atom_id res chain seq x y z
N MET A 1 31.41 0.41 23.04
CA MET A 1 31.09 0.55 21.58
C MET A 1 31.68 -0.56 20.69
N LYS A 2 32.93 -1.01 20.88
CA LYS A 2 33.59 -2.07 20.06
C LYS A 2 32.87 -3.43 20.06
N TYR A 3 32.40 -3.90 21.22
CA TYR A 3 31.69 -5.19 21.34
C TYR A 3 30.33 -5.21 20.62
N ILE A 4 29.55 -4.13 20.72
CA ILE A 4 28.24 -3.98 20.04
C ILE A 4 28.43 -3.86 18.51
N ARG A 5 29.48 -3.18 18.06
CA ARG A 5 29.83 -3.08 16.63
C ARG A 5 30.16 -4.45 16.02
N ASN A 6 30.93 -5.27 16.73
CA ASN A 6 31.21 -6.65 16.31
C ASN A 6 29.93 -7.51 16.34
N TYR A 7 29.04 -7.28 17.31
CA TYR A 7 27.79 -8.05 17.45
C TYR A 7 26.77 -7.79 16.33
N PHE A 8 26.80 -6.62 15.69
CA PHE A 8 25.91 -6.25 14.59
C PHE A 8 26.62 -6.16 13.21
N HIS A 9 27.93 -6.45 13.13
CA HIS A 9 28.74 -6.34 11.90
C HIS A 9 28.57 -5.00 11.14
N ILE A 10 28.54 -3.88 11.88
CA ILE A 10 28.31 -2.55 11.30
C ILE A 10 29.63 -2.00 10.80
N ARG A 11 29.77 -1.80 9.48
CA ARG A 11 30.93 -1.14 8.88
C ARG A 11 30.91 0.34 9.24
N GLU A 12 32.06 0.91 9.61
CA GLU A 12 32.22 2.36 9.62
C GLU A 12 31.99 2.88 8.21
N ILE A 13 30.95 3.70 8.02
CA ILE A 13 30.73 4.33 6.72
C ILE A 13 31.28 5.75 6.81
N SER A 14 32.19 6.04 5.89
CA SER A 14 32.72 7.38 5.63
C SER A 14 31.59 8.39 5.40
N LYS A 15 31.90 9.68 5.59
CA LYS A 15 31.02 10.75 5.11
C LYS A 15 30.62 10.49 3.65
N LEU A 16 29.40 10.89 3.27
CA LEU A 16 28.92 10.82 1.89
C LEU A 16 29.95 11.46 0.96
N THR A 17 30.36 10.73 -0.07
CA THR A 17 31.25 11.26 -1.11
C THR A 17 30.49 12.21 -2.02
N ARG A 18 31.19 13.13 -2.72
CA ARG A 18 30.55 14.04 -3.68
C ARG A 18 29.75 13.28 -4.76
N ILE A 19 30.29 12.15 -5.23
CA ILE A 19 29.63 11.28 -6.21
C ILE A 19 28.34 10.68 -5.63
N GLU A 20 28.34 10.24 -4.38
CA GLU A 20 27.12 9.74 -3.73
C GLU A 20 26.05 10.81 -3.63
N TRP A 21 26.42 12.04 -3.24
CA TRP A 21 25.47 13.15 -3.21
C TRP A 21 24.87 13.42 -4.60
N LEU A 22 25.70 13.47 -5.64
CA LEU A 22 25.22 13.64 -7.01
C LEU A 22 24.26 12.52 -7.45
N LEU A 23 24.56 11.27 -7.09
CA LEU A 23 23.68 10.14 -7.38
C LEU A 23 22.34 10.26 -6.65
N TYR A 24 22.33 10.61 -5.36
CA TYR A 24 21.09 10.80 -4.62
C TYR A 24 20.28 12.00 -5.12
N CYS A 25 20.94 13.10 -5.51
CA CYS A 25 20.28 14.24 -6.14
C CYS A 25 19.67 13.87 -7.49
N CYS A 26 20.37 13.08 -8.30
CA CYS A 26 19.85 12.55 -9.56
C CYS A 26 18.63 11.65 -9.32
N LEU A 27 18.72 10.70 -8.38
CA LEU A 27 17.60 9.82 -8.02
C LEU A 27 16.41 10.59 -7.47
N PHE A 28 16.62 11.61 -6.64
CA PHE A 28 15.57 12.50 -6.16
C PHE A 28 14.89 13.22 -7.33
N THR A 29 15.68 13.75 -8.27
CA THR A 29 15.16 14.48 -9.44
C THR A 29 14.35 13.56 -10.35
N VAL A 30 14.88 12.37 -10.68
CA VAL A 30 14.17 11.36 -11.48
C VAL A 30 12.89 10.93 -10.77
N ALA A 31 12.95 10.66 -9.46
CA ALA A 31 11.79 10.28 -8.67
C ALA A 31 10.70 11.36 -8.65
N LEU A 32 11.09 12.63 -8.52
CA LEU A 32 10.18 13.78 -8.56
C LEU A 32 9.55 13.92 -9.95
N LEU A 33 10.35 13.88 -11.02
CA LEU A 33 9.87 14.01 -12.39
C LEU A 33 8.85 12.92 -12.75
N LEU A 34 9.13 11.65 -12.41
CA LEU A 34 8.19 10.54 -12.64
C LEU A 34 6.86 10.72 -11.90
N ARG A 35 6.84 11.47 -10.79
CA ARG A 35 5.67 11.66 -9.95
C ARG A 35 4.89 12.93 -10.25
N ILE A 36 5.55 13.96 -10.79
CA ILE A 36 4.89 15.24 -11.09
C ILE A 36 4.49 15.39 -12.56
N TYR A 37 5.18 14.71 -13.48
CA TYR A 37 4.88 14.82 -14.91
C TYR A 37 3.45 14.35 -15.20
N ASP A 38 2.63 15.18 -15.86
CA ASP A 38 1.27 14.81 -16.31
C ASP A 38 0.34 14.35 -15.16
N LEU A 39 0.37 15.06 -14.04
CA LEU A 39 -0.32 14.65 -12.80
C LEU A 39 -1.84 14.84 -12.86
N ASP A 40 -2.35 15.71 -13.73
CA ASP A 40 -3.77 16.03 -13.94
C ASP A 40 -4.44 15.23 -15.07
N ALA A 41 -3.67 14.51 -15.90
CA ALA A 41 -4.24 13.69 -16.99
C ALA A 41 -5.16 12.58 -16.50
N ARG A 42 -4.91 12.03 -15.31
CA ARG A 42 -5.72 10.95 -14.73
C ARG A 42 -7.00 11.51 -14.12
N ALA A 43 -8.15 10.96 -14.50
CA ALA A 43 -9.43 11.30 -13.86
C ALA A 43 -9.38 11.05 -12.34
N MET A 44 -9.93 11.97 -11.55
CA MET A 44 -10.09 11.81 -10.11
C MET A 44 -10.87 10.54 -9.81
N HIS A 45 -10.23 9.59 -9.14
CA HIS A 45 -10.91 8.42 -8.62
C HIS A 45 -11.95 8.83 -7.57
N HIS A 46 -12.97 7.99 -7.39
CA HIS A 46 -13.99 8.13 -6.36
C HIS A 46 -13.41 8.57 -4.99
N ASP A 47 -12.52 7.77 -4.41
CA ASP A 47 -11.86 8.08 -3.13
C ASP A 47 -10.94 9.32 -3.16
N GLU A 48 -10.22 9.59 -4.27
CA GLU A 48 -9.42 10.81 -4.39
C GLU A 48 -10.31 12.05 -4.32
N SER A 49 -11.45 12.02 -5.02
CA SER A 49 -12.38 13.13 -5.08
C SER A 49 -13.01 13.44 -3.72
N LEU A 50 -13.27 12.41 -2.90
CA LEU A 50 -13.71 12.58 -1.50
C LEU A 50 -12.64 13.30 -0.69
N HIS A 51 -11.39 12.81 -0.73
CA HIS A 51 -10.29 13.42 0.02
C HIS A 51 -10.04 14.86 -0.42
N ALA A 52 -10.06 15.13 -1.73
CA ALA A 52 -9.91 16.46 -2.28
C ALA A 52 -11.06 17.38 -1.85
N TYR A 53 -12.31 16.94 -1.96
CA TYR A 53 -13.48 17.73 -1.60
C TYR A 53 -13.52 18.10 -0.12
N TYR A 54 -13.32 17.15 0.80
CA TYR A 54 -13.30 17.48 2.23
C TYR A 54 -12.09 18.33 2.65
N SER A 55 -10.97 18.23 1.92
CA SER A 55 -9.84 19.15 2.09
C SER A 55 -10.18 20.57 1.63
N TRP A 56 -10.96 20.67 0.56
CA TRP A 56 -11.48 21.94 0.04
C TRP A 56 -12.52 22.55 0.97
N GLU A 57 -13.45 21.78 1.54
CA GLU A 57 -14.38 22.29 2.55
C GLU A 57 -13.67 22.89 3.77
N LEU A 58 -12.62 22.21 4.25
CA LEU A 58 -11.77 22.76 5.32
C LEU A 58 -11.08 24.06 4.88
N TYR A 59 -10.56 24.11 3.65
CA TYR A 59 -9.93 25.29 3.07
C TYR A 59 -10.92 26.47 2.94
N GLN A 60 -12.18 26.20 2.56
CA GLN A 60 -13.25 27.19 2.47
C GLN A 60 -13.79 27.66 3.82
N GLY A 61 -13.36 27.05 4.93
CA GLY A 61 -13.78 27.43 6.29
C GLY A 61 -15.01 26.70 6.81
N SER A 62 -15.51 25.67 6.11
CA SER A 62 -16.64 24.84 6.58
C SER A 62 -16.26 23.88 7.71
N GLY A 63 -14.97 23.77 8.04
CA GLY A 63 -14.44 22.88 9.06
C GLY A 63 -14.24 21.44 8.56
N LEU A 64 -13.74 20.57 9.44
CA LEU A 64 -13.52 19.14 9.16
C LEU A 64 -13.88 18.30 10.38
N THR A 65 -14.84 17.38 10.19
CA THR A 65 -15.17 16.33 11.16
C THR A 65 -14.59 15.00 10.71
N HIS A 66 -13.83 14.34 11.58
CA HIS A 66 -13.25 13.03 11.24
C HIS A 66 -14.34 12.00 10.93
N ASN A 67 -14.20 11.36 9.77
CA ASN A 67 -15.05 10.26 9.34
C ASN A 67 -14.15 9.04 9.10
N PRO A 68 -14.31 7.92 9.85
CA PRO A 68 -13.45 6.75 9.72
C PRO A 68 -13.51 6.09 8.33
N MET A 69 -14.57 6.32 7.55
CA MET A 69 -14.65 5.88 6.15
C MET A 69 -13.55 6.50 5.29
N LEU A 70 -13.11 7.72 5.62
CA LEU A 70 -12.06 8.47 4.92
C LEU A 70 -10.66 8.23 5.51
N HIS A 71 -10.52 7.30 6.45
CA HIS A 71 -9.31 7.08 7.24
C HIS A 71 -8.91 8.31 8.06
N GLY A 72 -7.64 8.37 8.47
CA GLY A 72 -7.13 9.41 9.36
C GLY A 72 -7.15 10.82 8.74
N PRO A 73 -7.31 11.88 9.56
CA PRO A 73 -7.56 13.23 9.07
C PRO A 73 -6.32 13.98 8.58
N LEU A 74 -5.11 13.42 8.80
CA LEU A 74 -3.84 14.10 8.49
C LEU A 74 -3.76 14.52 7.02
N GLN A 75 -4.14 13.62 6.10
CA GLN A 75 -4.05 13.93 4.67
C GLN A 75 -4.97 15.09 4.28
N MET A 76 -6.18 15.17 4.83
CA MET A 76 -7.11 16.24 4.47
C MET A 76 -6.64 17.60 4.97
N GLN A 77 -6.04 17.65 6.17
CA GLN A 77 -5.48 18.88 6.72
C GLN A 77 -4.25 19.36 5.95
N LEU A 78 -3.35 18.44 5.60
CA LEU A 78 -2.16 18.79 4.82
C LEU A 78 -2.54 19.22 3.39
N THR A 79 -3.51 18.54 2.76
CA THR A 79 -4.02 18.94 1.44
C THR A 79 -4.76 20.26 1.49
N SER A 80 -5.53 20.53 2.55
CA SER A 80 -6.18 21.84 2.77
C SER A 80 -5.15 22.97 2.90
N LEU A 81 -4.04 22.74 3.60
CA LEU A 81 -2.92 23.70 3.66
C LEU A 81 -2.30 23.92 2.27
N ILE A 82 -2.15 22.87 1.46
CA ILE A 82 -1.65 22.97 0.08
C ILE A 82 -2.62 23.81 -0.77
N PHE A 83 -3.93 23.60 -0.63
CA PHE A 83 -4.94 24.42 -1.31
C PHE A 83 -4.86 25.89 -0.90
N PHE A 84 -4.65 26.17 0.38
CA PHE A 84 -4.43 27.54 0.85
C PHE A 84 -3.21 28.21 0.21
N LEU A 85 -2.12 27.46 0.01
CA LEU A 85 -0.86 28.02 -0.52
C LEU A 85 -0.82 28.11 -2.05
N PHE A 86 -1.46 27.17 -2.76
CA PHE A 86 -1.29 26.98 -4.21
C PHE A 86 -2.60 26.90 -5.00
N GLY A 87 -3.76 27.00 -4.35
CA GLY A 87 -5.08 26.83 -4.94
C GLY A 87 -5.55 25.37 -4.99
N ASP A 88 -6.85 25.18 -5.19
CA ASP A 88 -7.53 23.89 -5.26
C ASP A 88 -7.63 23.39 -6.71
N THR A 89 -6.74 22.49 -7.09
CA THR A 89 -6.66 21.88 -8.43
C THR A 89 -6.41 20.39 -8.31
N ASP A 90 -6.62 19.67 -9.41
CA ASP A 90 -6.37 18.22 -9.45
C ASP A 90 -4.88 17.91 -9.18
N VAL A 91 -3.98 18.79 -9.65
CA VAL A 91 -2.54 18.71 -9.37
C VAL A 91 -2.28 18.91 -7.87
N THR A 92 -2.76 20.01 -7.28
CA THR A 92 -2.48 20.34 -5.88
C THR A 92 -3.07 19.34 -4.90
N ALA A 93 -4.18 18.68 -5.25
CA ALA A 93 -4.74 17.57 -4.48
C ALA A 93 -3.81 16.35 -4.40
N ARG A 94 -2.91 16.18 -5.38
CA ARG A 94 -1.97 15.05 -5.47
C ARG A 94 -0.53 15.37 -5.02
N ILE A 95 -0.17 16.65 -4.84
CA ILE A 95 1.20 17.09 -4.51
C ILE A 95 1.72 16.49 -3.19
N LEU A 96 0.86 16.35 -2.17
CA LEU A 96 1.25 15.74 -0.88
C LEU A 96 1.88 14.35 -1.08
N TYR A 97 1.26 13.55 -1.95
CA TYR A 97 1.63 12.17 -2.22
C TYR A 97 2.86 12.09 -3.13
N VAL A 98 3.01 13.03 -4.05
CA VAL A 98 4.23 13.22 -4.86
C VAL A 98 5.42 13.53 -3.96
N ALA A 99 5.26 14.44 -3.01
CA ALA A 99 6.30 14.80 -2.05
C ALA A 99 6.67 13.59 -1.18
N ALA A 100 5.68 12.88 -0.63
CA ALA A 100 5.89 11.68 0.17
C ALA A 100 6.63 10.57 -0.60
N GLY A 101 6.18 10.25 -1.82
CA GLY A 101 6.83 9.24 -2.67
C GLY A 101 8.26 9.62 -3.06
N THR A 102 8.53 10.91 -3.28
CA THR A 102 9.89 11.41 -3.58
C THR A 102 10.79 11.34 -2.33
N ILE A 103 10.27 11.68 -1.15
CA ILE A 103 10.99 11.55 0.13
C ILE A 103 11.32 10.08 0.41
N LEU A 104 10.40 9.15 0.11
CA LEU A 104 10.63 7.72 0.31
C LEU A 104 11.90 7.22 -0.40
N VAL A 105 12.19 7.74 -1.60
CA VAL A 105 13.37 7.38 -2.41
C VAL A 105 14.70 7.79 -1.75
N ILE A 106 14.73 8.86 -0.96
CA ILE A 106 15.96 9.35 -0.30
C ILE A 106 16.14 8.81 1.12
N LEU A 107 15.10 8.27 1.74
CA LEU A 107 15.19 7.65 3.08
C LEU A 107 16.30 6.58 3.23
N PRO A 108 16.67 5.77 2.21
CA PRO A 108 17.76 4.81 2.33
C PRO A 108 19.11 5.42 2.73
N ILE A 109 19.34 6.73 2.51
CA ILE A 109 20.54 7.44 2.98
C ILE A 109 20.70 7.27 4.50
N PHE A 110 19.61 7.40 5.24
CA PHE A 110 19.61 7.25 6.70
C PHE A 110 19.79 5.79 7.14
N PHE A 111 19.54 4.83 6.25
CA PHE A 111 19.69 3.40 6.54
C PHE A 111 20.99 2.77 6.03
N ARG A 112 21.86 3.58 5.43
CA ARG A 112 23.11 3.17 4.77
C ARG A 112 24.04 2.35 5.67
N ASP A 113 24.09 2.62 6.97
CA ASP A 113 24.96 1.91 7.94
C ASP A 113 24.66 0.40 8.03
N LEU A 114 23.43 0.00 7.70
CA LEU A 114 22.96 -1.38 7.76
C LEU A 114 22.76 -1.99 6.37
N LEU A 115 22.30 -1.19 5.40
CA LEU A 115 22.17 -1.62 4.00
C LEU A 115 23.51 -1.68 3.24
N GLY A 116 24.52 -0.95 3.71
CA GLY A 116 25.73 -0.65 2.95
C GLY A 116 25.50 0.44 1.88
N LYS A 117 26.59 1.04 1.38
CA LYS A 117 26.55 2.10 0.36
C LYS A 117 25.77 1.69 -0.89
N HIS A 118 26.15 0.57 -1.49
CA HIS A 118 25.53 0.10 -2.74
C HIS A 118 24.10 -0.38 -2.48
N GLY A 119 23.83 -1.02 -1.33
CA GLY A 119 22.48 -1.44 -0.94
C GLY A 119 21.53 -0.26 -0.81
N ALA A 120 21.93 0.82 -0.13
CA ALA A 120 21.11 2.01 -0.02
C ALA A 120 20.80 2.66 -1.39
N ILE A 121 21.79 2.71 -2.29
CA ILE A 121 21.58 3.21 -3.67
C ILE A 121 20.62 2.29 -4.44
N MET A 122 20.79 0.97 -4.35
CA MET A 122 19.92 0.01 -5.03
C MET A 122 18.48 0.07 -4.53
N VAL A 123 18.26 0.19 -3.21
CA VAL A 123 16.92 0.42 -2.65
C VAL A 123 16.32 1.72 -3.19
N SER A 124 17.11 2.79 -3.29
CA SER A 124 16.66 4.08 -3.84
C SER A 124 16.27 3.96 -5.32
N ILE A 125 17.08 3.27 -6.13
CA ILE A 125 16.77 2.98 -7.54
C ILE A 125 15.44 2.22 -7.64
N LEU A 126 15.30 1.11 -6.92
CA LEU A 126 14.09 0.28 -6.96
C LEU A 126 12.84 1.04 -6.50
N LEU A 127 12.92 1.88 -5.46
CA LEU A 127 11.81 2.74 -5.02
C LEU A 127 11.47 3.82 -6.04
N SER A 128 12.46 4.33 -6.78
CA SER A 128 12.24 5.39 -7.76
C SER A 128 11.44 4.92 -8.97
N ILE A 129 11.64 3.66 -9.38
CA ILE A 129 11.06 3.06 -10.60
C ILE A 129 10.09 1.91 -10.33
N SER A 130 9.69 1.64 -9.09
CA SER A 130 8.71 0.58 -8.81
C SER A 130 7.34 1.01 -9.34
N PRO A 131 6.64 0.18 -10.16
CA PRO A 131 5.36 0.55 -10.73
C PRO A 131 4.32 0.91 -9.68
N SER A 132 4.23 0.12 -8.59
CA SER A 132 3.27 0.39 -7.51
C SER A 132 3.65 1.65 -6.71
N MET A 133 4.94 1.86 -6.44
CA MET A 133 5.43 3.04 -5.69
C MET A 133 5.24 4.34 -6.46
N VAL A 134 5.38 4.34 -7.79
CA VAL A 134 5.09 5.51 -8.61
C VAL A 134 3.59 5.74 -8.68
N TYR A 135 2.80 4.70 -8.93
CA TYR A 135 1.34 4.79 -9.10
C TYR A 135 0.65 5.38 -7.88
N PHE A 136 0.91 4.82 -6.70
CA PHE A 136 0.27 5.31 -5.47
C PHE A 136 0.92 6.58 -4.89
N SER A 137 1.98 7.09 -5.51
CA SER A 137 2.50 8.44 -5.21
C SER A 137 1.96 9.53 -6.13
N ARG A 138 1.25 9.15 -7.20
CA ARG A 138 0.50 10.02 -8.11
C ARG A 138 -1.01 10.01 -7.81
N PHE A 139 -1.38 9.36 -6.72
CA PHE A 139 -2.76 9.06 -6.35
C PHE A 139 -3.03 9.61 -4.96
N ALA A 140 -4.09 10.39 -4.80
CA ALA A 140 -4.43 11.05 -3.54
C ALA A 140 -5.01 10.07 -2.50
N ARG A 141 -4.18 9.14 -2.02
CA ARG A 141 -4.53 8.13 -1.00
C ARG A 141 -3.38 7.87 -0.03
N ASN A 142 -3.76 7.56 1.20
CA ASN A 142 -2.91 7.36 2.37
C ASN A 142 -1.71 6.41 2.24
N ASP A 143 -1.72 5.44 1.31
CA ASP A 143 -0.79 4.30 1.34
C ASP A 143 0.68 4.69 1.15
N ILE A 144 0.98 5.71 0.33
CA ILE A 144 2.37 6.18 0.18
C ILE A 144 2.87 6.94 1.42
N LEU A 145 1.98 7.66 2.12
CA LEU A 145 2.30 8.29 3.41
C LEU A 145 2.66 7.21 4.44
N MET A 146 1.86 6.15 4.51
CA MET A 146 2.13 4.99 5.35
C MET A 146 3.46 4.31 5.02
N ALA A 147 3.85 4.24 3.75
CA ALA A 147 5.16 3.70 3.35
C ALA A 147 6.33 4.53 3.89
N VAL A 148 6.23 5.87 3.81
CA VAL A 148 7.23 6.80 4.38
C VAL A 148 7.34 6.61 5.89
N PHE A 149 6.22 6.60 6.60
CA PHE A 149 6.23 6.46 8.06
C PHE A 149 6.70 5.07 8.50
N THR A 150 6.29 4.01 7.80
CA THR A 150 6.75 2.64 8.05
C THR A 150 8.26 2.52 7.86
N PHE A 151 8.79 3.05 6.75
CA PHE A 151 10.23 2.96 6.51
C PHE A 151 11.01 3.81 7.49
N GLY A 152 10.52 5.01 7.82
CA GLY A 152 11.07 5.85 8.88
C GLY A 152 11.08 5.16 10.25
N MET A 153 10.00 4.45 10.61
CA MET A 153 9.91 3.65 11.84
C MET A 153 10.95 2.54 11.86
N VAL A 154 11.11 1.81 10.76
CA VAL A 154 12.13 0.76 10.63
C VAL A 154 13.54 1.34 10.77
N ILE A 155 13.84 2.45 10.09
CA ILE A 155 15.15 3.13 10.16
C ILE A 155 15.46 3.57 11.59
N THR A 156 14.53 4.28 12.23
CA THR A 156 14.72 4.84 13.57
C THR A 156 14.77 3.77 14.65
N MET A 157 13.96 2.71 14.53
CA MET A 157 14.05 1.51 15.36
C MET A 157 15.46 0.93 15.30
N TRP A 158 15.96 0.62 14.09
CA TRP A 158 17.29 0.03 13.94
C TRP A 158 18.41 0.96 14.40
N LYS A 159 18.30 2.26 14.14
CA LYS A 159 19.24 3.27 14.68
C LYS A 159 19.26 3.25 16.20
N TYR A 160 18.12 3.07 16.86
CA TYR A 160 18.05 2.90 18.31
C TYR A 160 18.68 1.57 18.77
N LEU A 161 18.34 0.44 18.14
CA LEU A 161 18.90 -0.87 18.48
C LEU A 161 20.44 -0.86 18.40
N VAL A 162 21.00 -0.14 17.43
CA VAL A 162 22.45 -0.01 17.23
C VAL A 162 23.11 1.01 18.16
N SER A 163 22.55 2.21 18.29
CA SER A 163 23.22 3.32 18.98
C SER A 163 22.80 3.48 20.44
N GLY A 164 21.57 3.11 20.80
CA GLY A 164 20.93 3.44 22.07
C GLY A 164 20.54 4.92 22.21
N ASN A 165 20.65 5.73 21.16
CA ASN A 165 20.36 7.17 21.23
C ASN A 165 18.85 7.44 21.35
N LYS A 166 18.44 8.05 22.47
CA LYS A 166 17.05 8.39 22.79
C LYS A 166 16.36 9.30 21.77
N LYS A 167 17.10 10.10 20.99
CA LYS A 167 16.51 10.91 19.89
C LYS A 167 15.71 10.06 18.91
N ASN A 168 16.14 8.82 18.67
CA ASN A 168 15.42 7.90 17.81
C ASN A 168 14.07 7.49 18.42
N LEU A 169 13.96 7.36 19.75
CA LEU A 169 12.68 7.06 20.40
C LEU A 169 11.69 8.22 20.24
N TYR A 170 12.16 9.47 20.33
CA TYR A 170 11.31 10.65 20.10
C TYR A 170 10.83 10.74 18.66
N LEU A 171 11.71 10.48 17.69
CA LEU A 171 11.33 10.45 16.28
C LEU A 171 10.37 9.29 15.96
N MET A 172 10.58 8.12 16.58
CA MET A 172 9.62 7.00 16.50
C MET A 172 8.25 7.41 17.03
N SER A 173 8.17 8.10 18.17
CA SER A 173 6.89 8.59 18.71
C SER A 173 6.18 9.53 17.74
N ALA A 174 6.91 10.42 17.07
CA ALA A 174 6.33 11.31 16.05
C ALA A 174 5.81 10.54 14.83
N LEU A 175 6.63 9.63 14.28
CA LEU A 175 6.26 8.81 13.11
C LEU A 175 5.08 7.87 13.42
N LEU A 176 5.01 7.37 14.65
CA LEU A 176 3.90 6.54 15.10
C LEU A 176 2.61 7.36 15.18
N ALA A 177 2.66 8.58 15.72
CA ALA A 177 1.49 9.47 15.74
C ALA A 177 1.01 9.80 14.33
N LEU A 178 1.93 10.17 13.43
CA LEU A 178 1.62 10.45 12.02
C LEU A 178 0.98 9.23 11.34
N SER A 179 1.47 8.02 11.64
CA SER A 179 0.91 6.77 11.11
C SER A 179 -0.54 6.56 11.57
N PHE A 180 -0.80 6.70 12.87
CA PHE A 180 -2.16 6.59 13.44
C PHE A 180 -3.09 7.71 12.96
N SER A 181 -2.58 8.89 12.63
CA SER A 181 -3.36 9.98 12.05
C SER A 181 -3.59 9.84 10.53
N THR A 182 -3.05 8.79 9.90
CA THR A 182 -3.14 8.57 8.45
C THR A 182 -4.05 7.38 8.11
N LYS A 183 -3.77 6.20 8.65
CA LYS A 183 -4.51 4.98 8.27
C LYS A 183 -4.42 3.88 9.33
N GLU A 184 -5.45 3.05 9.39
CA GLU A 184 -5.58 1.91 10.30
C GLU A 184 -4.52 0.83 10.06
N ASN A 185 -3.82 0.84 8.92
CA ASN A 185 -2.63 0.00 8.71
C ASN A 185 -1.53 0.26 9.76
N ALA A 186 -1.59 1.36 10.52
CA ALA A 186 -0.76 1.60 11.69
C ALA A 186 -0.86 0.47 12.74
N TYR A 187 -2.03 -0.15 12.93
CA TYR A 187 -2.20 -1.30 13.82
C TYR A 187 -1.39 -2.52 13.36
N LEU A 188 -1.38 -2.79 12.04
CA LEU A 188 -0.57 -3.85 11.44
C LEU A 188 0.93 -3.57 11.56
N LEU A 189 1.34 -2.29 11.42
CA LEU A 189 2.72 -1.87 11.64
C LEU A 189 3.17 -2.14 13.09
N VAL A 190 2.35 -1.74 14.07
CA VAL A 190 2.61 -1.98 15.50
C VAL A 190 2.70 -3.47 15.78
N GLY A 191 1.76 -4.27 15.27
CA GLY A 191 1.78 -5.73 15.42
C GLY A 191 3.03 -6.38 14.82
N THR A 192 3.41 -5.95 13.61
CA THR A 192 4.59 -6.47 12.89
C THR A 192 5.89 -6.15 13.63
N LEU A 193 6.12 -4.89 13.99
CA LEU A 193 7.34 -4.52 14.72
C LEU A 193 7.33 -5.06 16.16
N GLY A 194 6.16 -5.05 16.81
CA GLY A 194 5.97 -5.56 18.16
C GLY A 194 6.28 -7.06 18.27
N LEU A 195 5.83 -7.86 17.31
CA LEU A 195 6.15 -9.30 17.27
C LEU A 195 7.65 -9.53 17.10
N TYR A 196 8.33 -8.85 16.16
CA TYR A 196 9.78 -8.93 16.02
C TYR A 196 10.52 -8.57 17.32
N LEU A 197 10.17 -7.44 17.92
CA LEU A 197 10.81 -6.94 19.14
C LEU A 197 10.55 -7.86 20.34
N THR A 198 9.37 -8.48 20.41
CA THR A 198 9.05 -9.50 21.42
C THR A 198 9.95 -10.72 21.26
N LEU A 199 10.04 -11.28 20.05
CA LEU A 199 10.91 -12.42 19.74
C LEU A 199 12.38 -12.07 20.00
N SER A 200 12.82 -10.88 19.63
CA SER A 200 14.18 -10.40 19.87
C SER A 200 14.47 -10.24 21.37
N SER A 201 13.51 -9.73 22.15
CA SER A 201 13.66 -9.56 23.60
C SER A 201 13.74 -10.91 24.31
N ILE A 202 12.85 -11.86 23.95
CA ILE A 202 12.88 -13.23 24.47
C ILE A 202 14.21 -13.90 24.14
N HIS A 203 14.67 -13.82 22.89
CA HIS A 203 15.93 -14.41 22.46
C HIS A 203 17.14 -13.81 23.20
N GLU A 204 17.16 -12.50 23.44
CA GLU A 204 18.24 -11.83 24.18
C GLU A 204 18.26 -12.19 25.67
N SER A 205 17.10 -12.44 26.26
CA SER A 205 16.94 -12.80 27.68
C SER A 205 16.89 -14.32 27.92
N TRP A 206 16.93 -15.14 26.87
CA TRP A 206 16.79 -16.59 26.98
C TRP A 206 17.96 -17.20 27.78
N PRO A 207 17.69 -18.02 28.81
CA PRO A 207 18.74 -18.65 29.59
C PRO A 207 19.56 -19.62 28.73
N ARG A 208 20.89 -19.40 28.67
CA ARG A 208 21.83 -20.21 27.84
C ARG A 208 22.26 -21.54 28.48
N LYS A 209 21.88 -21.82 29.73
CA LYS A 209 22.20 -23.11 30.37
C LYS A 209 21.31 -24.23 29.81
N ASN A 210 21.88 -25.40 29.53
CA ASN A 210 21.17 -26.57 28.99
C ASN A 210 20.10 -27.07 29.97
N TYR A 211 18.87 -26.59 29.80
CA TYR A 211 17.70 -27.07 30.53
C TYR A 211 17.20 -28.44 30.05
N ARG A 212 17.73 -28.94 28.93
CA ARG A 212 17.53 -30.34 28.49
C ARG A 212 17.95 -31.34 29.57
N ASP A 213 18.93 -30.96 30.38
CA ASP A 213 19.47 -31.80 31.46
C ASP A 213 18.60 -31.73 32.73
N GLN A 214 17.69 -30.76 32.85
CA GLN A 214 16.81 -30.62 34.03
C GLN A 214 15.49 -31.39 33.91
N PHE A 215 15.11 -31.85 32.72
CA PHE A 215 13.84 -32.54 32.51
C PHE A 215 13.94 -33.76 31.58
N PRO A 216 14.72 -34.79 31.94
CA PRO A 216 14.64 -36.07 31.26
C PRO A 216 13.24 -36.67 31.48
N ASN A 217 12.59 -37.16 30.41
CA ASN A 217 11.31 -37.91 30.42
C ASN A 217 10.00 -37.12 30.70
N LEU A 218 9.79 -35.96 30.09
CA LEU A 218 8.48 -35.27 30.10
C LEU A 218 7.58 -35.67 28.92
N SER A 219 6.28 -35.83 29.17
CA SER A 219 5.26 -35.94 28.12
C SER A 219 5.15 -34.64 27.30
N TYR A 220 4.74 -34.73 26.02
CA TYR A 220 4.59 -33.56 25.13
C TYR A 220 3.79 -32.39 25.75
N PRO A 221 2.67 -32.61 26.48
CA PRO A 221 1.94 -31.52 27.14
C PRO A 221 2.74 -30.81 28.23
N ARG A 222 3.52 -31.56 29.04
CA ARG A 222 4.35 -30.96 30.10
C ARG A 222 5.55 -30.21 29.53
N LEU A 223 6.09 -30.65 28.39
CA LEU A 223 7.11 -29.91 27.65
C LEU A 223 6.54 -28.56 27.16
N VAL A 224 5.38 -28.56 26.49
CA VAL A 224 4.73 -27.33 26.02
C VAL A 224 4.46 -26.37 27.19
N PHE A 225 3.92 -26.88 28.31
CA PHE A 225 3.68 -26.08 29.51
C PHE A 225 4.98 -25.52 30.11
N GLY A 226 6.05 -26.32 30.18
CA GLY A 226 7.37 -25.88 30.66
C GLY A 226 7.97 -24.77 29.78
N TYR A 227 7.91 -24.91 28.46
CA TYR A 227 8.33 -23.86 27.52
C TYR A 227 7.48 -22.60 27.63
N ALA A 228 6.16 -22.72 27.81
CA ALA A 228 5.27 -21.58 28.00
C ALA A 228 5.59 -20.83 29.30
N LEU A 229 5.75 -21.53 30.41
CA LEU A 229 6.12 -20.95 31.71
C LEU A 229 7.50 -20.27 31.65
N MET A 230 8.46 -20.86 30.94
CA MET A 230 9.79 -20.29 30.74
C MET A 230 9.73 -19.02 29.89
N THR A 231 8.93 -19.02 28.82
CA THR A 231 8.71 -17.83 27.99
C THR A 231 8.09 -16.72 28.82
N PHE A 232 7.07 -17.03 29.63
CA PHE A 232 6.46 -16.08 30.56
C PHE A 232 7.47 -15.55 31.59
N LYS A 233 8.26 -16.43 32.23
CA LYS A 233 9.30 -16.03 33.19
C LYS A 233 10.36 -15.14 32.54
N THR A 234 10.74 -15.43 31.30
CA THR A 234 11.72 -14.64 30.53
C THR A 234 11.17 -13.27 30.16
N LEU A 235 9.91 -13.19 29.72
CA LEU A 235 9.22 -11.93 29.47
C LEU A 235 9.09 -11.10 30.75
N ARG A 236 8.64 -11.73 31.84
CA ARG A 236 8.56 -11.10 33.16
C ARG A 236 9.93 -10.57 33.58
N ASN A 237 10.97 -11.39 33.48
CA ASN A 237 12.32 -10.98 33.85
C ASN A 237 12.81 -9.82 32.99
N SER A 238 12.50 -9.78 31.69
CA SER A 238 12.86 -8.66 30.80
C SER A 238 12.31 -7.30 31.29
N VAL A 239 11.15 -7.32 31.94
CA VAL A 239 10.52 -6.13 32.56
C VAL A 239 11.26 -5.68 33.83
N TYR A 240 11.90 -6.59 34.57
CA TYR A 240 12.52 -6.28 35.87
C TYR A 240 14.05 -6.23 35.84
N THR A 241 14.70 -6.84 34.84
CA THR A 241 16.16 -6.86 34.72
C THR A 241 16.68 -5.52 34.21
N HIS A 242 17.49 -4.86 35.04
CA HIS A 242 18.18 -3.62 34.70
C HIS A 242 19.65 -3.91 34.36
N PRO A 243 20.21 -3.30 33.29
CA PRO A 243 19.57 -2.42 32.32
C PRO A 243 18.71 -3.20 31.31
N HIS A 244 17.55 -2.64 30.94
CA HIS A 244 16.69 -3.22 29.91
C HIS A 244 17.41 -3.39 28.57
N SER A 245 17.07 -4.46 27.84
CA SER A 245 17.55 -4.63 26.47
C SER A 245 17.01 -3.50 25.58
N ARG A 246 17.75 -3.20 24.51
CA ARG A 246 17.33 -2.16 23.57
C ARG A 246 16.08 -2.56 22.80
N ALA A 247 15.95 -3.85 22.44
CA ALA A 247 14.75 -4.38 21.81
C ALA A 247 13.53 -4.21 22.72
N PHE A 248 13.68 -4.56 24.00
CA PHE A 248 12.62 -4.42 24.99
C PHE A 248 12.23 -2.96 25.24
N THR A 249 13.21 -2.05 25.23
CA THR A 249 12.94 -0.61 25.33
C THR A 249 12.05 -0.12 24.19
N VAL A 250 12.35 -0.49 22.94
CA VAL A 250 11.51 -0.08 21.80
C VAL A 250 10.12 -0.72 21.90
N LEU A 251 10.05 -1.99 22.30
CA LEU A 251 8.79 -2.71 22.49
C LEU A 251 7.87 -1.98 23.49
N ILE A 252 8.42 -1.60 24.65
CA ILE A 252 7.66 -0.85 25.67
C ILE A 252 7.15 0.47 25.10
N VAL A 253 8.00 1.25 24.44
CA VAL A 253 7.59 2.55 23.88
C VAL A 253 6.49 2.35 22.83
N LEU A 254 6.64 1.37 21.93
CA LEU A 254 5.68 1.06 20.88
C LEU A 254 4.30 0.64 21.43
N ILE A 255 4.27 -0.28 22.40
CA ILE A 255 3.03 -0.81 22.97
C ILE A 255 2.38 0.20 23.91
N SER A 256 3.14 0.78 24.84
CA SER A 256 2.56 1.67 25.86
C SER A 256 1.96 2.93 25.24
N LEU A 257 2.63 3.56 24.25
CA LEU A 257 2.12 4.79 23.64
C LEU A 257 0.80 4.58 22.89
N THR A 258 0.65 3.42 22.25
CA THR A 258 -0.50 3.12 21.37
C THR A 258 -1.63 2.41 22.11
N LEU A 259 -1.42 2.06 23.38
CA LEU A 259 -2.36 1.22 24.13
C LEU A 259 -3.80 1.78 24.13
N PRO A 260 -4.05 3.08 24.34
CA PRO A 260 -5.42 3.63 24.25
C PRO A 260 -6.05 3.53 22.85
N GLN A 261 -5.27 3.56 21.78
CA GLN A 261 -5.75 3.44 20.40
C GLN A 261 -6.25 2.03 20.08
N TRP A 262 -5.91 1.03 20.90
CA TRP A 262 -6.44 -0.34 20.79
C TRP A 262 -7.78 -0.54 21.52
N SER A 263 -8.36 0.51 22.11
CA SER A 263 -9.56 0.37 22.96
C SER A 263 -10.72 -0.35 22.27
N ALA A 264 -11.04 -0.01 21.02
CA ALA A 264 -12.14 -0.65 20.30
C ALA A 264 -11.91 -2.14 19.98
N PHE A 265 -10.68 -2.65 20.12
CA PHE A 265 -10.40 -4.09 19.98
C PHE A 265 -11.17 -4.94 21.00
N THR A 266 -11.55 -4.37 22.15
CA THR A 266 -12.41 -5.07 23.11
C THR A 266 -13.79 -5.43 22.53
N GLY A 267 -14.22 -4.74 21.47
CA GLY A 267 -15.46 -5.04 20.76
C GLY A 267 -15.50 -6.45 20.16
N ILE A 268 -14.36 -7.07 19.86
CA ILE A 268 -14.31 -8.46 19.37
C ILE A 268 -14.88 -9.43 20.40
N PHE A 269 -14.81 -9.10 21.69
CA PHE A 269 -15.38 -9.93 22.75
C PHE A 269 -16.90 -9.80 22.89
N GLN A 270 -17.55 -8.81 22.26
CA GLN A 270 -18.98 -8.57 22.46
C GLN A 270 -19.86 -9.76 22.03
N GLU A 271 -19.43 -10.49 20.98
CA GLU A 271 -20.12 -11.69 20.48
C GLU A 271 -19.71 -12.99 21.21
N THR A 272 -18.77 -12.91 22.15
CA THR A 272 -18.31 -14.08 22.90
C THR A 272 -19.22 -14.38 24.09
N ILE A 273 -19.13 -15.61 24.62
CA ILE A 273 -19.93 -16.04 25.78
C ILE A 273 -19.76 -15.13 27.02
N LEU A 274 -18.66 -14.38 27.09
CA LEU A 274 -18.36 -13.46 28.19
C LEU A 274 -19.24 -12.21 28.21
N LEU A 275 -19.66 -11.70 27.03
CA LEU A 275 -20.37 -10.42 26.92
C LEU A 275 -21.72 -10.53 26.19
N ARG A 276 -21.96 -11.61 25.43
CA ARG A 276 -23.19 -11.78 24.66
C ARG A 276 -24.46 -11.70 25.52
N TRP A 277 -24.42 -12.19 26.76
CA TRP A 277 -25.54 -12.14 27.71
C TRP A 277 -25.88 -10.73 28.19
N SER A 278 -24.92 -9.80 28.13
CA SER A 278 -25.09 -8.43 28.63
C SER A 278 -25.82 -7.51 27.65
N ASN A 279 -25.98 -7.94 26.39
CA ASN A 279 -26.52 -7.14 25.29
C ASN A 279 -25.81 -5.78 25.11
N ILE A 280 -24.53 -5.70 25.52
CA ILE A 280 -23.70 -4.51 25.41
C ILE A 280 -23.08 -4.45 24.01
N ILE A 281 -23.36 -3.36 23.29
CA ILE A 281 -22.81 -3.09 21.96
C ILE A 281 -21.61 -2.13 22.09
N LEU A 282 -20.41 -2.67 21.90
CA LEU A 282 -19.16 -1.90 21.92
C LEU A 282 -18.76 -1.39 20.53
N VAL A 283 -19.08 -2.16 19.49
CA VAL A 283 -18.80 -1.86 18.10
C VAL A 283 -20.09 -2.12 17.31
N SER A 284 -20.77 -1.07 16.88
CA SER A 284 -21.99 -1.17 16.08
C SER A 284 -21.70 -1.51 14.62
N GLY A 285 -22.46 -2.46 14.06
CA GLY A 285 -22.34 -2.93 12.67
C GLY A 285 -22.94 -2.00 11.61
N GLU A 286 -23.04 -2.51 10.38
CA GLU A 286 -23.60 -1.77 9.23
C GLU A 286 -25.11 -1.51 9.41
N GLY A 287 -25.55 -0.29 9.08
CA GLY A 287 -26.93 0.19 9.31
C GLY A 287 -27.12 1.04 10.58
N ALA A 288 -26.13 1.06 11.48
CA ALA A 288 -26.11 2.03 12.57
C ALA A 288 -25.72 3.43 12.06
N SER A 289 -26.24 4.49 12.69
CA SER A 289 -25.91 5.88 12.33
C SER A 289 -24.42 6.20 12.47
N ASN A 290 -23.73 5.57 13.42
CA ASN A 290 -22.29 5.72 13.65
C ASN A 290 -21.60 4.36 13.70
N ILE A 291 -21.29 3.78 12.54
CA ILE A 291 -20.59 2.49 12.43
C ILE A 291 -19.30 2.51 13.25
N GLY A 292 -19.05 1.41 13.98
CA GLY A 292 -17.85 1.25 14.81
C GLY A 292 -17.91 1.88 16.20
N MET A 293 -18.99 2.60 16.56
CA MET A 293 -19.13 3.25 17.87
C MET A 293 -19.85 2.37 18.90
N PRO A 294 -19.61 2.62 20.21
CA PRO A 294 -20.37 1.97 21.26
C PRO A 294 -21.75 2.62 21.41
N THR A 295 -22.77 1.83 21.74
CA THR A 295 -24.14 2.34 21.93
C THR A 295 -24.69 1.97 23.31
N HIS A 296 -25.67 2.74 23.79
CA HIS A 296 -26.35 2.50 25.07
C HIS A 296 -25.36 2.26 26.25
N GLY A 297 -25.50 1.15 26.98
CA GLY A 297 -24.62 0.75 28.09
C GLY A 297 -23.16 0.52 27.67
N GLY A 298 -22.91 0.25 26.38
CA GLY A 298 -21.56 0.12 25.83
C GLY A 298 -20.73 1.39 25.92
N LYS A 299 -21.36 2.57 25.97
CA LYS A 299 -20.65 3.84 26.13
C LYS A 299 -19.90 3.93 27.47
N LEU A 300 -20.53 3.46 28.56
CA LEU A 300 -19.90 3.45 29.88
C LEU A 300 -18.73 2.47 29.92
N LEU A 301 -18.94 1.25 29.41
CA LEU A 301 -17.87 0.25 29.36
C LEU A 301 -16.70 0.72 28.48
N ALA A 302 -17.00 1.32 27.33
CA ALA A 302 -16.00 1.92 26.45
C ALA A 302 -15.17 3.00 27.17
N PHE A 303 -15.82 3.90 27.90
CA PHE A 303 -15.13 4.91 28.71
C PHE A 303 -14.21 4.27 29.76
N LEU A 304 -14.69 3.25 30.49
CA LEU A 304 -13.89 2.54 31.49
C LEU A 304 -12.70 1.82 30.87
N VAL A 305 -12.86 1.20 29.70
CA VAL A 305 -11.79 0.55 28.93
C VAL A 305 -10.73 1.58 28.54
N VAL A 306 -11.13 2.69 27.90
CA VAL A 306 -10.22 3.77 27.48
C VAL A 306 -9.46 4.32 28.69
N PHE A 307 -10.16 4.65 29.78
CA PHE A 307 -9.56 5.16 31.00
C PHE A 307 -8.54 4.17 31.58
N SER A 308 -8.90 2.89 31.66
CA SER A 308 -8.02 1.84 32.18
C SER A 308 -6.76 1.65 31.32
N LEU A 309 -6.89 1.73 29.99
CA LEU A 309 -5.77 1.63 29.06
C LEU A 309 -4.85 2.86 29.13
N ILE A 310 -5.39 4.07 29.34
CA ILE A 310 -4.59 5.28 29.58
C ILE A 310 -3.79 5.15 30.88
N VAL A 311 -4.45 4.76 31.98
CA VAL A 311 -3.79 4.55 33.27
C VAL A 311 -2.73 3.45 33.18
N GLY A 312 -3.04 2.34 32.52
CA GLY A 312 -2.11 1.25 32.26
C GLY A 312 -0.89 1.69 31.44
N SER A 313 -1.12 2.49 30.39
CA SER A 313 -0.07 3.09 29.56
C SER A 313 0.89 3.94 30.40
N MET A 314 0.35 4.86 31.22
CA MET A 314 1.14 5.71 32.12
C MET A 314 1.90 4.90 33.17
N TYR A 315 1.27 3.87 33.75
CA TYR A 315 1.88 3.01 34.75
C TYR A 315 3.05 2.20 34.17
N ILE A 316 2.90 1.64 32.97
CA ILE A 316 3.99 0.96 32.26
C ILE A 316 5.15 1.93 32.01
N GLY A 317 4.85 3.14 31.53
CA GLY A 317 5.84 4.20 31.31
C GLY A 317 6.59 4.62 32.57
N TYR A 318 5.88 4.76 33.68
CA TYR A 318 6.43 5.07 35.00
C TYR A 318 7.37 3.97 35.50
N LYS A 319 6.94 2.70 35.42
CA LYS A 319 7.73 1.54 35.85
C LYS A 319 8.99 1.31 35.01
N TRP A 320 8.95 1.65 33.73
CA TRP A 320 10.09 1.52 32.84
C TRP A 320 11.09 2.68 32.98
N HIS A 321 10.75 3.88 32.52
CA HIS A 321 11.65 5.03 32.54
C HIS A 321 10.90 6.34 32.28
N TRP A 322 10.22 6.85 33.30
CA TRP A 322 9.34 8.04 33.21
C TRP A 322 9.93 9.20 32.40
N LYS A 323 11.16 9.64 32.71
CA LYS A 323 11.81 10.80 32.05
C LYS A 323 11.91 10.72 30.52
N THR A 324 11.98 9.50 29.98
CA THR A 324 12.04 9.29 28.53
C THR A 324 10.63 9.09 27.99
N TRP A 325 9.83 8.29 28.70
CA TRP A 325 8.48 7.94 28.30
C TRP A 325 7.54 9.14 28.18
N TRP A 326 7.48 10.03 29.18
CA TRP A 326 6.56 11.16 29.13
C TRP A 326 6.84 12.09 27.96
N LYS A 327 8.12 12.25 27.57
CA LYS A 327 8.50 13.04 26.38
C LYS A 327 8.02 12.39 25.09
N CYS A 328 8.19 11.07 24.98
CA CYS A 328 7.64 10.28 23.89
C CYS A 328 6.11 10.41 23.82
N ALA A 329 5.43 10.34 24.97
CA ALA A 329 3.98 10.48 25.06
C ALA A 329 3.50 11.87 24.64
N VAL A 330 4.13 12.94 25.14
CA VAL A 330 3.80 14.31 24.73
C VAL A 330 3.95 14.49 23.22
N ILE A 331 5.05 14.03 22.62
CA ILE A 331 5.26 14.10 21.16
C ILE A 331 4.15 13.36 20.42
N PHE A 332 3.85 12.13 20.85
CA PHE A 332 2.84 11.30 20.19
C PHE A 332 1.44 11.93 20.28
N TYR A 333 0.99 12.23 21.49
CA TYR A 333 -0.37 12.72 21.73
C TYR A 333 -0.57 14.15 21.25
N LEU A 334 0.45 15.01 21.24
CA LEU A 334 0.31 16.37 20.69
C LEU A 334 0.07 16.34 19.17
N ILE A 335 0.82 15.53 18.43
CA ILE A 335 0.62 15.35 16.98
C ILE A 335 -0.74 14.70 16.72
N TRP A 336 -1.02 13.60 17.43
CA TRP A 336 -2.26 12.84 17.25
C TRP A 336 -3.51 13.67 17.58
N LEU A 337 -3.50 14.42 18.70
CA LEU A 337 -4.60 15.31 19.08
C LEU A 337 -4.77 16.43 18.06
N SER A 338 -3.69 17.07 17.62
CA SER A 338 -3.77 18.14 16.61
C SER A 338 -4.44 17.64 15.33
N ALA A 339 -4.08 16.43 14.88
CA ALA A 339 -4.71 15.83 13.71
C ALA A 339 -6.18 15.45 13.96
N TYR A 340 -6.49 14.68 15.00
CA TYR A 340 -7.86 14.17 15.20
C TYR A 340 -8.88 15.23 15.61
N THR A 341 -8.43 16.33 16.20
CA THR A 341 -9.31 17.43 16.64
C THR A 341 -9.37 18.59 15.65
N THR A 342 -8.80 18.43 14.46
CA THR A 342 -8.69 19.50 13.45
C THR A 342 -8.09 20.77 14.05
N PHE A 343 -6.87 20.66 14.56
CA PHE A 343 -6.17 21.72 15.31
C PHE A 343 -6.99 22.29 16.47
N PHE A 344 -7.54 21.40 17.31
CA PHE A 344 -8.31 21.73 18.53
C PHE A 344 -9.65 22.43 18.30
N THR A 345 -10.16 22.50 17.06
CA THR A 345 -11.49 23.05 16.76
C THR A 345 -12.62 22.07 17.08
N ASN A 346 -12.35 20.76 17.10
CA ASN A 346 -13.34 19.70 17.35
C ASN A 346 -12.82 18.65 18.34
N ILE A 347 -12.56 19.07 19.58
CA ILE A 347 -11.87 18.26 20.59
C ILE A 347 -12.65 16.98 20.93
N PHE A 348 -13.91 17.10 21.35
CA PHE A 348 -14.66 15.97 21.89
C PHE A 348 -14.94 14.89 20.84
N ASN A 349 -15.52 15.26 19.69
CA ASN A 349 -15.83 14.28 18.64
C ASN A 349 -14.55 13.73 18.00
N GLY A 350 -13.53 14.56 17.81
CA GLY A 350 -12.24 14.16 17.28
C GLY A 350 -11.55 13.08 18.14
N VAL A 351 -11.48 13.30 19.46
CA VAL A 351 -10.88 12.34 20.39
C VAL A 351 -11.67 11.03 20.44
N GLN A 352 -13.01 11.11 20.52
CA GLN A 352 -13.86 9.92 20.52
C GLN A 352 -13.70 9.10 19.24
N SER A 353 -13.72 9.77 18.10
CA SER A 353 -13.61 9.12 16.80
C SER A 353 -12.21 8.52 16.59
N GLY A 354 -11.15 9.20 17.02
CA GLY A 354 -9.80 8.69 16.91
C GLY A 354 -9.47 7.54 17.86
N ILE A 355 -9.84 7.63 19.15
CA ILE A 355 -9.52 6.58 20.14
C ILE A 355 -10.34 5.31 19.89
N TRP A 356 -11.60 5.46 19.48
CA TRP A 356 -12.55 4.35 19.37
C TRP A 356 -12.97 4.09 17.92
N GLN A 357 -13.58 5.07 17.26
CA GLN A 357 -14.30 4.83 16.01
C GLN A 357 -13.40 4.39 14.86
N SER A 358 -12.15 4.88 14.74
CA SER A 358 -11.22 4.49 13.67
C SER A 358 -11.00 2.97 13.67
N LEU A 359 -10.57 2.40 14.80
CA LEU A 359 -10.40 0.95 14.92
C LEU A 359 -11.74 0.21 14.93
N GLY A 360 -12.77 0.74 15.59
CA GLY A 360 -14.10 0.14 15.66
C GLY A 360 -14.71 -0.04 14.26
N TYR A 361 -14.62 0.98 13.42
CA TYR A 361 -15.06 0.93 12.03
C TYR A 361 -14.25 -0.11 11.24
N TRP A 362 -12.93 -0.13 11.40
CA TRP A 362 -12.08 -1.09 10.69
C TRP A 362 -12.36 -2.55 11.10
N ILE A 363 -12.69 -2.81 12.38
CA ILE A 363 -13.11 -4.14 12.86
C ILE A 363 -14.40 -4.58 12.14
N VAL A 364 -15.39 -3.71 12.01
CA VAL A 364 -16.63 -4.01 11.27
C VAL A 364 -16.30 -4.34 9.81
N GLN A 365 -15.43 -3.55 9.18
CA GLN A 365 -15.09 -3.72 7.77
C GLN A 365 -14.28 -4.99 7.45
N GLN A 366 -13.60 -5.58 8.44
CA GLN A 366 -12.99 -6.91 8.25
C GLN A 366 -14.04 -8.01 8.05
N GLY A 367 -15.25 -7.87 8.62
CA GLY A 367 -16.35 -8.82 8.44
C GLY A 367 -16.92 -8.83 7.02
N GLU A 368 -16.95 -7.68 6.35
CA GLU A 368 -17.57 -7.50 5.03
C GLU A 368 -16.70 -7.96 3.86
N ALA A 369 -15.38 -8.09 4.07
CA ALA A 369 -14.42 -8.50 3.04
C ALA A 369 -14.55 -7.68 1.73
N ARG A 370 -14.58 -6.33 1.83
CA ARG A 370 -14.81 -5.43 0.68
C ARG A 370 -14.06 -5.87 -0.58
N GLY A 371 -14.79 -5.98 -1.68
CA GLY A 371 -14.29 -6.46 -2.97
C GLY A 371 -14.24 -7.97 -3.12
N GLY A 372 -14.19 -8.77 -2.04
CA GLY A 372 -14.25 -10.24 -2.10
C GLY A 372 -13.09 -10.88 -2.88
N GLN A 373 -11.90 -10.28 -2.83
CA GLN A 373 -10.74 -10.76 -3.60
C GLN A 373 -10.21 -12.10 -3.06
N PRO A 374 -9.68 -12.97 -3.93
CA PRO A 374 -9.21 -14.29 -3.52
C PRO A 374 -7.93 -14.22 -2.68
N THR A 375 -7.60 -15.31 -1.98
CA THR A 375 -6.39 -15.39 -1.13
C THR A 375 -5.09 -15.23 -1.92
N HIS A 376 -5.05 -15.63 -3.19
CA HIS A 376 -3.88 -15.45 -4.08
C HIS A 376 -3.81 -14.08 -4.75
N TYR A 377 -4.61 -13.10 -4.34
CA TYR A 377 -4.68 -11.78 -4.98
C TYR A 377 -3.31 -11.10 -5.10
N TYR A 378 -2.59 -10.88 -4.00
CA TYR A 378 -1.26 -10.26 -4.06
C TYR A 378 -0.21 -11.14 -4.76
N LEU A 379 -0.36 -12.47 -4.70
CA LEU A 379 0.48 -13.40 -5.46
C LEU A 379 0.25 -13.28 -6.98
N THR A 380 -0.86 -12.69 -7.39
CA THR A 380 -1.14 -12.36 -8.80
C THR A 380 -0.56 -10.99 -9.17
N LEU A 381 -0.69 -9.98 -8.31
CA LEU A 381 -0.15 -8.63 -8.58
C LEU A 381 1.39 -8.57 -8.57
N ILE A 382 2.04 -9.24 -7.63
CA ILE A 382 3.50 -9.16 -7.45
C ILE A 382 4.26 -9.57 -8.73
N PRO A 383 3.95 -10.68 -9.41
CA PRO A 383 4.60 -11.03 -10.68
C PRO A 383 4.33 -10.05 -11.83
N ILE A 384 3.27 -9.24 -11.77
CA ILE A 384 2.92 -8.29 -12.83
C ILE A 384 3.66 -6.96 -12.64
N TYR A 385 3.76 -6.48 -11.40
CA TYR A 385 4.26 -5.14 -11.08
C TYR A 385 5.62 -5.14 -10.37
N GLU A 386 5.91 -6.14 -9.55
CA GLU A 386 7.04 -6.13 -8.62
C GLU A 386 7.95 -7.35 -8.81
N TYR A 387 8.02 -7.88 -10.03
CA TYR A 387 8.78 -9.10 -10.34
C TYR A 387 10.28 -8.97 -10.05
N LEU A 388 10.89 -7.81 -10.30
CA LEU A 388 12.30 -7.57 -9.99
C LEU A 388 12.58 -7.71 -8.48
N PRO A 389 11.95 -6.93 -7.59
CA PRO A 389 12.16 -7.11 -6.16
C PRO A 389 11.65 -8.45 -5.64
N ALA A 390 10.58 -9.02 -6.21
CA ALA A 390 10.08 -10.33 -5.82
C ALA A 390 11.11 -11.44 -6.04
N ILE A 391 11.64 -11.57 -7.26
CA ILE A 391 12.62 -12.61 -7.60
C ILE A 391 13.89 -12.44 -6.75
N PHE A 392 14.43 -11.21 -6.67
CA PHE A 392 15.64 -10.97 -5.90
C PHE A 392 15.43 -11.07 -4.39
N SER A 393 14.22 -10.87 -3.86
CA SER A 393 13.92 -11.09 -2.44
C SER A 393 13.92 -12.58 -2.08
N VAL A 394 13.46 -13.47 -2.97
CA VAL A 394 13.54 -14.92 -2.78
C VAL A 394 15.01 -15.36 -2.79
N LEU A 395 15.78 -14.91 -3.78
CA LEU A 395 17.22 -15.17 -3.84
C LEU A 395 17.94 -14.62 -2.59
N ALA A 396 17.65 -13.38 -2.20
CA ALA A 396 18.20 -12.76 -1.00
C ALA A 396 17.88 -13.58 0.26
N SER A 397 16.64 -14.06 0.40
CA SER A 397 16.21 -14.86 1.55
C SER A 397 17.01 -16.16 1.64
N LEU A 398 17.15 -16.88 0.53
CA LEU A 398 17.92 -18.13 0.47
C LEU A 398 19.39 -17.91 0.84
N TYR A 399 20.00 -16.82 0.35
CA TYR A 399 21.38 -16.47 0.66
C TYR A 399 21.56 -16.02 2.13
N PHE A 400 20.73 -15.11 2.62
CA PHE A 400 20.84 -14.54 3.96
C PHE A 400 20.41 -15.50 5.09
N LEU A 401 19.61 -16.54 4.80
CA LEU A 401 19.37 -17.63 5.74
C LEU A 401 20.64 -18.45 6.01
N LYS A 402 21.62 -18.45 5.10
CA LYS A 402 22.95 -19.05 5.30
C LYS A 402 23.92 -18.05 5.93
N HIS A 403 23.90 -16.79 5.47
CA HIS A 403 24.72 -15.69 5.99
C HIS A 403 23.94 -14.84 7.00
N ARG A 404 23.62 -15.46 8.14
CA ARG A 404 22.71 -14.91 9.15
C ARG A 404 23.33 -13.72 9.89
N THR A 405 22.77 -12.55 9.66
CA THR A 405 22.93 -11.39 10.58
C THR A 405 21.57 -11.03 11.16
N LYS A 406 21.53 -10.41 12.34
CA LYS A 406 20.26 -9.95 12.96
C LYS A 406 19.44 -9.07 12.00
N PHE A 407 20.13 -8.22 11.24
CA PHE A 407 19.51 -7.31 10.29
C PHE A 407 18.96 -8.05 9.06
N ASN A 408 19.74 -8.97 8.47
CA ASN A 408 19.25 -9.75 7.32
C ASN A 408 18.04 -10.61 7.69
N LEU A 409 18.07 -11.27 8.86
CA LEU A 409 16.94 -12.05 9.36
C LEU A 409 15.70 -11.20 9.60
N PHE A 410 15.87 -9.96 10.06
CA PHE A 410 14.76 -9.01 10.17
C PHE A 410 14.17 -8.63 8.82
N LEU A 411 14.98 -8.37 7.80
CA LEU A 411 14.45 -8.04 6.47
C LEU A 411 13.64 -9.21 5.89
N ILE A 412 14.12 -10.45 6.04
CA ILE A 412 13.36 -11.66 5.67
C ILE A 412 12.06 -11.73 6.46
N TYR A 413 12.13 -11.58 7.79
CA TYR A 413 10.96 -11.56 8.65
C TYR A 413 9.95 -10.50 8.19
N TRP A 414 10.41 -9.28 7.94
CA TRP A 414 9.57 -8.15 7.55
C TRP A 414 8.89 -8.41 6.21
N THR A 415 9.59 -8.95 5.22
CA THR A 415 9.00 -9.37 3.94
C THR A 415 7.93 -10.46 4.14
N VAL A 416 8.27 -11.53 4.85
CA VAL A 416 7.38 -12.70 5.00
C VAL A 416 6.13 -12.35 5.82
N ILE A 417 6.30 -11.70 6.97
CA ILE A 417 5.17 -11.35 7.85
C ILE A 417 4.24 -10.34 7.20
N THR A 418 4.79 -9.37 6.45
CA THR A 418 3.96 -8.36 5.77
C THR A 418 3.14 -9.01 4.67
N LEU A 419 3.76 -9.85 3.83
CA LEU A 419 3.03 -10.61 2.81
C LEU A 419 1.94 -11.49 3.44
N PHE A 420 2.26 -12.20 4.52
CA PHE A 420 1.31 -13.05 5.23
C PHE A 420 0.12 -12.27 5.80
N LEU A 421 0.37 -11.18 6.54
CA LEU A 421 -0.69 -10.39 7.17
C LEU A 421 -1.64 -9.78 6.15
N TYR A 422 -1.12 -9.18 5.07
CA TYR A 422 -1.98 -8.61 4.03
C TYR A 422 -2.70 -9.69 3.21
N THR A 423 -2.12 -10.89 3.06
CA THR A 423 -2.79 -12.01 2.38
C THR A 423 -3.96 -12.57 3.18
N ILE A 424 -3.87 -12.57 4.51
CA ILE A 424 -4.93 -13.08 5.40
C ILE A 424 -5.97 -12.00 5.72
N ALA A 425 -5.58 -10.73 5.73
CA ALA A 425 -6.51 -9.62 5.91
C ALA A 425 -7.70 -9.75 4.95
N SER A 426 -8.90 -9.50 5.47
CA SER A 426 -10.15 -9.72 4.75
C SER A 426 -10.25 -8.76 3.55
N GLU A 427 -10.04 -7.47 3.81
CA GLU A 427 -9.93 -6.43 2.79
C GLU A 427 -8.62 -6.56 1.99
N LYS A 428 -8.74 -6.69 0.67
CA LYS A 428 -7.61 -6.77 -0.26
C LYS A 428 -7.83 -5.84 -1.43
N MET A 429 -6.88 -4.95 -1.64
CA MET A 429 -7.00 -3.86 -2.62
C MET A 429 -5.64 -3.54 -3.23
N PRO A 430 -5.56 -3.03 -4.48
CA PRO A 430 -4.27 -2.79 -5.13
C PRO A 430 -3.34 -1.85 -4.37
N TRP A 431 -3.87 -0.82 -3.70
CA TRP A 431 -3.07 0.16 -2.94
C TRP A 431 -2.33 -0.44 -1.75
N LEU A 432 -2.82 -1.54 -1.19
CA LEU A 432 -2.14 -2.23 -0.09
C LEU A 432 -0.85 -2.92 -0.55
N LEU A 433 -0.68 -3.15 -1.87
CA LEU A 433 0.55 -3.67 -2.47
C LEU A 433 1.76 -2.81 -2.08
N VAL A 434 1.61 -1.50 -1.92
CA VAL A 434 2.70 -0.59 -1.48
C VAL A 434 3.38 -1.10 -0.20
N ASN A 435 2.58 -1.56 0.77
CA ASN A 435 3.09 -2.05 2.05
C ASN A 435 3.86 -3.37 1.90
N ILE A 436 3.51 -4.19 0.90
CA ILE A 436 4.16 -5.47 0.58
C ILE A 436 5.43 -5.22 -0.26
N SER A 437 5.36 -4.32 -1.24
CA SER A 437 6.46 -3.95 -2.12
C SER A 437 7.63 -3.33 -1.35
N LEU A 438 7.36 -2.50 -0.34
CA LEU A 438 8.40 -1.82 0.44
C LEU A 438 9.45 -2.79 1.04
N PRO A 439 9.10 -3.79 1.87
CA PRO A 439 10.08 -4.72 2.40
C PRO A 439 10.72 -5.60 1.30
N LEU A 440 9.99 -5.97 0.25
CA LEU A 440 10.55 -6.70 -0.90
C LEU A 440 11.67 -5.89 -1.58
N ILE A 441 11.44 -4.60 -1.81
CA ILE A 441 12.41 -3.66 -2.39
C ILE A 441 13.61 -3.48 -1.46
N VAL A 442 13.40 -3.34 -0.16
CA VAL A 442 14.52 -3.17 0.80
C VAL A 442 15.39 -4.43 0.87
N LEU A 443 14.78 -5.62 0.94
CA LEU A 443 15.50 -6.89 0.99
C LEU A 443 16.27 -7.18 -0.31
N SER A 444 15.62 -7.02 -1.46
CA SER A 444 16.24 -7.19 -2.78
C SER A 444 17.34 -6.16 -3.03
N GLY A 445 17.09 -4.89 -2.74
CA GLY A 445 18.07 -3.81 -2.90
C GLY A 445 19.30 -4.02 -2.03
N LYS A 446 19.16 -4.52 -0.81
CA LYS A 446 20.31 -4.92 0.01
C LYS A 446 21.15 -6.00 -0.68
N PHE A 447 20.51 -7.07 -1.17
CA PHE A 447 21.21 -8.18 -1.82
C PHE A 447 21.89 -7.76 -3.13
N LEU A 448 21.20 -6.97 -3.97
CA LEU A 448 21.79 -6.38 -5.18
C LEU A 448 22.95 -5.44 -4.85
N GLY A 449 22.86 -4.69 -3.75
CA GLY A 449 23.95 -3.86 -3.27
C GLY A 449 25.19 -4.66 -2.87
N ASP A 450 24.99 -5.78 -2.18
CA ASP A 450 26.07 -6.70 -1.81
C ASP A 450 26.70 -7.31 -3.09
N LEU A 451 25.88 -7.66 -4.09
CA LEU A 451 26.25 -8.14 -5.43
C LEU A 451 27.14 -7.14 -6.20
N PHE A 452 26.68 -5.89 -6.33
CA PHE A 452 27.32 -4.86 -7.16
C PHE A 452 28.35 -4.00 -6.45
N SER A 453 28.79 -4.40 -5.25
CA SER A 453 29.85 -3.68 -4.56
C SER A 453 31.14 -3.60 -5.39
N LYS A 454 31.83 -2.44 -5.41
CA LYS A 454 33.02 -2.15 -6.25
C LYS A 454 34.14 -3.21 -6.19
N SER A 455 34.24 -3.99 -5.11
CA SER A 455 35.16 -5.13 -5.02
C SER A 455 34.85 -6.27 -6.00
N SER A 456 33.61 -6.37 -6.48
CA SER A 456 33.12 -7.46 -7.32
C SER A 456 33.54 -7.37 -8.79
N PHE A 457 33.86 -6.18 -9.33
CA PHE A 457 34.12 -5.98 -10.77
C PHE A 457 35.41 -5.19 -11.02
N LYS A 458 36.55 -5.70 -10.53
CA LYS A 458 37.84 -4.98 -10.59
C LYS A 458 38.53 -5.03 -11.96
N SER A 459 38.23 -6.01 -12.81
CA SER A 459 38.86 -6.21 -14.12
C SER A 459 37.89 -5.89 -15.26
N LYS A 460 38.42 -5.54 -16.44
CA LYS A 460 37.61 -5.48 -17.68
C LYS A 460 36.92 -6.83 -17.92
N PRO A 461 35.66 -6.84 -18.38
CA PRO A 461 34.95 -8.08 -18.64
C PRO A 461 35.60 -8.85 -19.79
N ASN A 462 35.79 -10.16 -19.62
CA ASN A 462 36.21 -11.05 -20.72
C ASN A 462 35.00 -11.51 -21.55
N LEU A 463 35.24 -12.10 -22.72
CA LEU A 463 34.17 -12.55 -23.62
C LEU A 463 33.17 -13.48 -22.93
N ASN A 464 33.64 -14.44 -22.13
CA ASN A 464 32.76 -15.37 -21.40
C ASN A 464 31.84 -14.66 -20.39
N GLN A 465 32.35 -13.64 -19.69
CA GLN A 465 31.56 -12.82 -18.77
C GLN A 465 30.48 -12.02 -19.52
N CYS A 466 30.83 -11.44 -20.69
CA CYS A 466 29.85 -10.78 -21.55
C CYS A 466 28.78 -11.76 -22.05
N MET A 467 29.17 -12.95 -22.51
CA MET A 467 28.21 -13.97 -22.96
C MET A 467 27.24 -14.36 -21.85
N ILE A 468 27.75 -14.62 -20.63
CA ILE A 468 26.92 -14.99 -19.47
C ILE A 468 25.97 -13.87 -19.05
N TYR A 469 26.40 -12.62 -19.17
CA TYR A 469 25.53 -11.47 -18.89
C TYR A 469 24.29 -11.43 -19.80
N PHE A 470 24.41 -11.83 -21.06
CA PHE A 470 23.26 -11.83 -21.99
C PHE A 470 22.39 -13.09 -21.92
N VAL A 471 22.81 -14.14 -21.21
CA VAL A 471 22.02 -15.39 -21.07
C VAL A 471 20.58 -15.15 -20.62
N PRO A 472 20.28 -14.36 -19.56
CA PRO A 472 18.90 -14.17 -19.10
C PRO A 472 18.01 -13.51 -20.16
N THR A 473 18.55 -12.57 -20.94
CA THR A 473 17.82 -11.91 -22.03
C THR A 473 17.51 -12.90 -23.15
N ILE A 474 18.50 -13.69 -23.57
CA ILE A 474 18.32 -14.72 -24.60
C ILE A 474 17.30 -15.76 -24.13
N SER A 475 17.38 -16.21 -22.87
CA SER A 475 16.41 -17.15 -22.29
C SER A 475 14.98 -16.61 -22.31
N LEU A 476 14.78 -15.33 -22.01
CA LEU A 476 13.45 -14.70 -22.07
C LEU A 476 12.91 -14.63 -23.49
N ILE A 477 13.75 -14.25 -24.47
CA ILE A 477 13.38 -14.20 -25.89
C ILE A 477 13.00 -15.59 -26.40
N ILE A 478 13.80 -16.62 -26.06
CA ILE A 478 13.51 -18.01 -26.42
C ILE A 478 12.19 -18.45 -25.77
N ALA A 479 12.00 -18.18 -24.48
CA ALA A 479 10.77 -18.56 -23.78
C ALA A 479 9.53 -17.93 -24.44
N PHE A 480 9.56 -16.63 -24.71
CA PHE A 480 8.48 -15.94 -25.40
C PHE A 480 8.23 -16.51 -26.80
N SER A 481 9.29 -16.71 -27.59
CA SER A 481 9.20 -17.24 -28.95
C SER A 481 8.58 -18.64 -28.96
N VAL A 482 9.07 -19.55 -28.10
CA VAL A 482 8.55 -20.91 -27.98
C VAL A 482 7.06 -20.86 -27.63
N THR A 483 6.66 -20.10 -26.61
CA THR A 483 5.24 -20.01 -26.22
C THR A 483 4.35 -19.44 -27.32
N LYS A 484 4.84 -18.45 -28.08
CA LYS A 484 4.09 -17.79 -29.15
C LYS A 484 3.88 -18.69 -30.37
N TYR A 485 4.89 -19.46 -30.76
CA TYR A 485 4.77 -20.38 -31.89
C TYR A 485 4.02 -21.66 -31.49
N SER A 486 4.23 -22.16 -30.27
CA SER A 486 3.56 -23.38 -29.81
C SER A 486 2.08 -23.15 -29.48
N SER A 487 1.64 -21.92 -29.14
CA SER A 487 0.24 -21.66 -28.75
C SER A 487 -0.78 -22.03 -29.81
N ASN A 488 -0.39 -22.02 -31.08
CA ASN A 488 -1.24 -22.32 -32.23
C ASN A 488 -1.21 -23.82 -32.63
N LEU A 489 -0.38 -24.63 -31.98
CA LEU A 489 -0.28 -26.07 -32.26
C LEU A 489 -1.39 -26.88 -31.57
N HIS A 490 -1.55 -28.13 -32.02
CA HIS A 490 -2.42 -29.12 -31.38
C HIS A 490 -2.00 -29.35 -29.91
N PRO A 491 -2.91 -29.71 -28.97
CA PRO A 491 -2.61 -29.76 -27.54
C PRO A 491 -1.39 -30.59 -27.14
N ILE A 492 -1.11 -31.72 -27.80
CA ILE A 492 0.01 -32.62 -27.44
C ILE A 492 1.37 -31.90 -27.55
N PRO A 493 1.76 -31.30 -28.72
CA PRO A 493 2.95 -30.46 -28.82
C PRO A 493 3.00 -29.31 -27.82
N ARG A 494 1.87 -28.69 -27.48
CA ARG A 494 1.83 -27.59 -26.51
C ARG A 494 2.23 -28.02 -25.12
N VAL A 495 1.72 -29.17 -24.69
CA VAL A 495 2.03 -29.77 -23.39
C VAL A 495 3.48 -30.22 -23.35
N PHE A 496 3.97 -30.85 -24.42
CA PHE A 496 5.37 -31.28 -24.51
C PHE A 496 6.36 -30.09 -24.45
N ALA A 497 6.05 -28.99 -25.15
CA ALA A 497 6.84 -27.77 -25.06
C ALA A 497 6.83 -27.18 -23.63
N ALA A 498 5.65 -27.15 -22.98
CA ALA A 498 5.52 -26.65 -21.62
C ALA A 498 6.33 -27.50 -20.62
N THR A 499 6.28 -28.83 -20.72
CA THR A 499 7.00 -29.72 -19.80
C THR A 499 8.52 -29.61 -19.96
N ILE A 500 9.02 -29.49 -21.20
CA ILE A 500 10.45 -29.23 -21.46
C ILE A 500 10.86 -27.90 -20.84
N MET A 501 10.12 -26.82 -21.12
CA MET A 501 10.45 -25.50 -20.58
C MET A 501 10.36 -25.46 -19.05
N LEU A 502 9.38 -26.13 -18.45
CA LEU A 502 9.24 -26.22 -16.99
C LEU A 502 10.42 -26.99 -16.38
N SER A 503 10.86 -28.07 -17.04
CA SER A 503 12.03 -28.85 -16.63
C SER A 503 13.31 -28.03 -16.71
N LEU A 504 13.49 -27.25 -17.78
CA LEU A 504 14.62 -26.33 -17.94
C LEU A 504 14.58 -25.19 -16.91
N PHE A 505 13.42 -24.63 -16.62
CA PHE A 505 13.25 -23.60 -15.59
C PHE A 505 13.57 -24.16 -14.21
N LEU A 506 13.08 -25.36 -13.88
CA LEU A 506 13.35 -26.02 -12.60
C LEU A 506 14.84 -26.38 -12.46
N ALA A 507 15.46 -26.93 -13.51
CA ALA A 507 16.89 -27.21 -13.53
C ALA A 507 17.71 -25.91 -13.37
N GLY A 508 17.33 -24.85 -14.09
CA GLY A 508 17.92 -23.52 -13.96
C GLY A 508 17.78 -22.95 -12.54
N PHE A 509 16.59 -23.08 -11.93
CA PHE A 509 16.35 -22.65 -10.56
C PHE A 509 17.21 -23.43 -9.56
N VAL A 510 17.28 -24.76 -9.67
CA VAL A 510 18.14 -25.60 -8.81
C VAL A 510 19.62 -25.20 -8.96
N LEU A 511 20.08 -24.94 -10.19
CA LEU A 511 21.43 -24.45 -10.44
C LEU A 511 21.63 -23.07 -9.78
N VAL A 512 20.72 -22.12 -9.98
CA VAL A 512 20.77 -20.80 -9.34
C VAL A 512 20.83 -20.91 -7.82
N VAL A 513 20.03 -21.77 -7.20
CA VAL A 513 20.04 -22.00 -5.75
C VAL A 513 21.33 -22.67 -5.28
N ARG A 514 21.94 -23.56 -6.07
CA ARG A 514 23.26 -24.12 -5.76
C ARG A 514 24.36 -23.07 -5.89
N PHE A 515 24.31 -22.24 -6.93
CA PHE A 515 25.31 -21.20 -7.19
C PHE A 515 25.18 -19.99 -6.28
N ILE A 516 23.99 -19.70 -5.74
CA ILE A 516 23.82 -18.61 -4.76
C ILE A 516 24.67 -18.84 -3.50
N GLN A 517 24.95 -20.11 -3.18
CA GLN A 517 25.83 -20.47 -2.08
C GLN A 517 27.31 -20.24 -2.37
N ARG A 518 27.68 -20.13 -3.65
CA ARG A 518 29.04 -19.86 -4.13
C ARG A 518 29.15 -18.48 -4.78
N TYR A 519 28.16 -17.61 -4.56
CA TYR A 519 28.09 -16.28 -5.14
C TYR A 519 29.33 -15.43 -4.80
N GLU A 520 29.88 -15.58 -3.58
CA GLU A 520 31.06 -14.82 -3.15
C GLU A 520 32.33 -15.23 -3.92
N THR A 521 32.40 -16.47 -4.43
CA THR A 521 33.63 -17.05 -4.99
C THR A 521 33.69 -17.04 -6.52
N HIS A 522 32.56 -17.02 -7.24
CA HIS A 522 32.55 -17.12 -8.71
C HIS A 522 32.08 -15.84 -9.42
N ILE A 523 33.02 -15.17 -10.10
CA ILE A 523 32.77 -13.95 -10.88
C ILE A 523 31.66 -14.13 -11.94
N LEU A 524 31.59 -15.29 -12.61
CA LEU A 524 30.62 -15.57 -13.67
C LEU A 524 29.16 -15.53 -13.16
N VAL A 525 28.93 -16.03 -11.95
CA VAL A 525 27.60 -15.99 -11.31
C VAL A 525 27.17 -14.55 -11.05
N LYS A 526 28.11 -13.65 -10.74
CA LYS A 526 27.81 -12.22 -10.56
C LYS A 526 27.36 -11.57 -11.85
N TYR A 527 27.98 -11.90 -12.99
CA TYR A 527 27.55 -11.41 -14.30
C TYR A 527 26.19 -11.97 -14.72
N LEU A 528 25.88 -13.23 -14.40
CA LEU A 528 24.56 -13.80 -14.64
C LEU A 528 23.47 -13.04 -13.86
N TYR A 529 23.67 -12.80 -12.57
CA TYR A 529 22.74 -12.01 -11.76
C TYR A 529 22.68 -10.55 -12.21
N ALA A 530 23.79 -9.97 -12.68
CA ALA A 530 23.84 -8.63 -13.24
C ALA A 530 22.99 -8.50 -14.50
N GLY A 531 23.14 -9.45 -15.43
CA GLY A 531 22.32 -9.53 -16.64
C GLY A 531 20.85 -9.68 -16.33
N PHE A 532 20.53 -10.57 -15.38
CA PHE A 532 19.16 -10.81 -14.96
C PHE A 532 18.52 -9.60 -14.28
N ALA A 533 19.24 -8.94 -13.37
CA ALA A 533 18.81 -7.70 -12.75
C ALA A 533 18.57 -6.60 -13.81
N THR A 534 19.42 -6.52 -14.83
CA THR A 534 19.32 -5.48 -15.87
C THR A 534 18.10 -5.69 -16.77
N ILE A 535 17.84 -6.90 -17.27
CA ILE A 535 16.65 -7.14 -18.09
C ILE A 535 15.37 -6.89 -17.29
N LEU A 536 15.32 -7.35 -16.04
CA LEU A 536 14.18 -7.10 -15.16
C LEU A 536 14.03 -5.61 -14.82
N LEU A 537 15.14 -4.86 -14.67
CA LEU A 537 15.12 -3.40 -14.47
C LEU A 537 14.50 -2.69 -15.69
N LEU A 538 14.94 -3.03 -16.91
CA LEU A 538 14.41 -2.45 -18.14
C LEU A 538 12.92 -2.74 -18.31
N LEU A 539 12.50 -3.98 -18.04
CA LEU A 539 11.09 -4.33 -18.03
C LEU A 539 10.34 -3.55 -16.95
N THR A 540 10.92 -3.35 -15.76
CA THR A 540 10.26 -2.64 -14.65
C THR A 540 10.03 -1.17 -15.01
N ILE A 541 10.99 -0.55 -15.70
CA ILE A 541 10.85 0.80 -16.26
C ILE A 541 9.71 0.82 -17.29
N ARG A 542 9.66 -0.15 -18.21
CA ARG A 542 8.56 -0.29 -19.17
C ARG A 542 7.21 -0.43 -18.47
N THR A 543 7.09 -1.33 -17.49
CA THR A 543 5.86 -1.51 -16.72
C THR A 543 5.45 -0.22 -16.03
N THR A 544 6.40 0.48 -15.40
CA THR A 544 6.14 1.77 -14.77
C THR A 544 5.58 2.78 -15.75
N ILE A 545 6.18 2.89 -16.94
CA ILE A 545 5.73 3.85 -17.95
C ILE A 545 4.29 3.54 -18.39
N TYR A 546 4.01 2.29 -18.75
CA TYR A 546 2.68 1.90 -19.21
C TYR A 546 1.62 2.07 -18.13
N THR A 547 1.90 1.62 -16.91
CA THR A 547 0.91 1.65 -15.82
C THR A 547 0.64 3.06 -15.30
N ASN A 548 1.60 4.00 -15.42
CA ASN A 548 1.47 5.33 -14.82
C ASN A 548 1.15 6.45 -15.81
N PHE A 549 1.47 6.29 -17.09
CA PHE A 549 1.29 7.36 -18.09
C PHE A 549 0.45 6.94 -19.29
N VAL A 550 0.40 5.64 -19.63
CA VAL A 550 -0.40 5.16 -20.77
C VAL A 550 -1.78 4.69 -20.33
N ASN A 551 -1.83 3.85 -19.29
CA ASN A 551 -3.04 3.20 -18.79
C ASN A 551 -3.37 3.64 -17.35
N SER A 552 -3.13 4.91 -17.02
CA SER A 552 -3.12 5.38 -15.62
C SER A 552 -4.48 5.27 -14.90
N ASP A 553 -5.57 5.42 -15.66
CA ASP A 553 -6.96 5.23 -15.23
C ASP A 553 -7.71 4.20 -16.09
N ILE A 554 -7.02 3.45 -16.95
CA ILE A 554 -7.62 2.43 -17.82
C ILE A 554 -7.47 1.05 -17.15
N PRO A 555 -8.58 0.32 -16.89
CA PRO A 555 -8.57 -0.95 -16.17
C PRO A 555 -8.10 -2.15 -17.01
N ILE A 556 -7.12 -1.92 -17.88
CA ILE A 556 -6.22 -2.95 -18.42
C ILE A 556 -5.11 -3.24 -17.41
N GLU A 557 -4.85 -2.30 -16.50
CA GLU A 557 -3.94 -2.50 -15.37
C GLU A 557 -4.71 -2.94 -14.14
N MET A 558 -4.31 -4.04 -13.50
CA MET A 558 -4.90 -4.48 -12.23
C MET A 558 -4.68 -3.50 -11.07
N LEU A 559 -3.71 -2.58 -11.17
CA LEU A 559 -3.56 -1.48 -10.20
C LEU A 559 -4.72 -0.48 -10.28
N VAL A 560 -5.36 -0.38 -11.44
CA VAL A 560 -6.57 0.39 -11.65
C VAL A 560 -7.74 -0.47 -11.14
N TYR A 561 -8.13 -0.21 -9.90
CA TYR A 561 -9.35 -0.76 -9.31
C TYR A 561 -10.60 -0.11 -9.97
N THR A 562 -11.76 -0.14 -9.33
CA THR A 562 -12.95 0.64 -9.70
C THR A 562 -12.60 2.12 -9.79
N GLN A 563 -12.32 2.58 -11.00
CA GLN A 563 -11.75 3.88 -11.31
C GLN A 563 -12.77 4.71 -12.11
N THR A 564 -12.75 6.01 -11.93
CA THR A 564 -13.47 6.96 -12.79
C THR A 564 -12.86 6.96 -14.18
N SER A 565 -13.70 6.87 -15.21
CA SER A 565 -13.21 6.90 -16.60
C SER A 565 -12.62 8.27 -17.00
N PRO A 566 -11.68 8.29 -17.97
CA PRO A 566 -11.17 9.53 -18.55
C PRO A 566 -12.27 10.31 -19.27
N ASP A 567 -13.36 9.66 -19.70
CA ASP A 567 -14.49 10.33 -20.37
C ASP A 567 -15.14 11.36 -19.44
N LEU A 568 -15.25 11.07 -18.14
CA LEU A 568 -15.76 12.03 -17.16
C LEU A 568 -14.89 13.28 -17.05
N LEU A 569 -13.57 13.11 -17.12
CA LEU A 569 -12.63 14.24 -17.12
C LEU A 569 -12.78 15.07 -18.39
N GLN A 570 -12.94 14.42 -19.56
CA GLN A 570 -13.18 15.12 -20.82
C GLN A 570 -14.47 15.97 -20.75
N ILE A 571 -15.55 15.41 -20.21
CA ILE A 571 -16.83 16.12 -20.05
C ILE A 571 -16.66 17.30 -19.10
N ASN A 572 -16.03 17.10 -17.94
CA ASN A 572 -15.74 18.17 -16.99
C ASN A 572 -14.93 19.31 -17.65
N ASN A 573 -13.90 18.98 -18.43
CA ASN A 573 -13.11 19.97 -19.14
C ASN A 573 -13.95 20.76 -20.15
N LYS A 574 -14.88 20.10 -20.86
CA LYS A 574 -15.83 20.77 -21.75
C LYS A 574 -16.80 21.68 -21.00
N ILE A 575 -17.35 21.22 -19.87
CA ILE A 575 -18.21 22.04 -19.00
C ILE A 575 -17.45 23.30 -18.57
N LYS A 576 -16.21 23.16 -18.07
CA LYS A 576 -15.36 24.29 -17.67
C LYS A 576 -15.10 25.28 -18.82
N THR A 577 -14.90 24.79 -20.05
CA THR A 577 -14.70 25.69 -21.21
C THR A 577 -15.97 26.38 -21.69
N LEU A 578 -17.14 25.75 -21.54
CA LEU A 578 -18.42 26.33 -21.96
C LEU A 578 -18.95 27.34 -20.94
N TYR A 579 -18.69 27.11 -19.66
CA TYR A 579 -19.25 27.89 -18.54
C TYR A 579 -18.13 28.50 -17.69
N VAL A 580 -17.17 29.18 -18.33
CA VAL A 580 -16.04 29.84 -17.66
C VAL A 580 -16.55 30.96 -16.75
N LYS A 581 -16.41 30.80 -15.42
CA LYS A 581 -16.80 31.78 -14.38
C LYS A 581 -18.15 32.45 -14.70
N PRO A 582 -19.27 31.74 -14.55
CA PRO A 582 -20.57 32.33 -14.85
C PRO A 582 -20.74 33.59 -14.00
N ALA A 583 -21.01 34.73 -14.66
CA ALA A 583 -21.79 35.76 -13.99
C ALA A 583 -23.05 35.06 -13.45
N THR A 584 -23.45 35.38 -12.22
CA THR A 584 -24.54 34.70 -11.48
C THR A 584 -25.81 34.47 -12.29
N ASP A 585 -26.07 35.28 -13.32
CA ASP A 585 -27.27 35.22 -14.14
C ASP A 585 -27.26 34.14 -15.25
N ASN A 586 -26.12 33.47 -15.54
CA ASN A 586 -25.97 32.49 -16.63
C ASN A 586 -25.39 31.12 -16.21
N GLU A 587 -25.46 30.76 -14.93
CA GLU A 587 -24.93 29.47 -14.46
C GLU A 587 -25.81 28.28 -14.93
N PRO A 588 -25.24 27.25 -15.59
CA PRO A 588 -26.02 26.11 -16.06
C PRO A 588 -26.58 25.29 -14.89
N LEU A 589 -27.86 24.91 -14.97
CA LEU A 589 -28.39 23.87 -14.11
C LEU A 589 -27.81 22.51 -14.56
N ILE A 590 -27.02 21.87 -13.70
CA ILE A 590 -26.44 20.54 -13.95
C ILE A 590 -27.10 19.53 -13.02
N ILE A 591 -27.60 18.44 -13.59
CA ILE A 591 -28.24 17.36 -12.83
C ILE A 591 -27.45 16.07 -12.98
N ILE A 592 -27.08 15.49 -11.84
CA ILE A 592 -26.35 14.23 -11.77
C ILE A 592 -27.19 13.22 -10.99
N ASP A 593 -27.61 12.15 -11.65
CA ASP A 593 -28.26 11.02 -10.99
C ASP A 593 -27.33 10.41 -9.93
N GLN A 594 -27.77 10.36 -8.66
CA GLN A 594 -26.99 9.80 -7.55
C GLN A 594 -26.98 8.27 -7.48
N THR A 595 -27.76 7.59 -8.33
CA THR A 595 -27.86 6.13 -8.33
C THR A 595 -26.46 5.49 -8.33
N ASN A 596 -26.26 4.50 -7.45
CA ASN A 596 -24.99 3.82 -7.23
C ASN A 596 -23.80 4.74 -6.85
N GLY A 597 -24.04 5.92 -6.27
CA GLY A 597 -23.00 6.79 -5.73
C GLY A 597 -22.32 7.68 -6.78
N PHE A 598 -22.98 7.93 -7.91
CA PHE A 598 -22.49 8.78 -9.00
C PHE A 598 -22.21 10.23 -8.59
N THR A 599 -22.67 10.68 -7.41
CA THR A 599 -22.27 11.94 -6.75
C THR A 599 -20.75 12.19 -6.79
N TRP A 600 -19.96 11.12 -6.68
CA TRP A 600 -18.50 11.16 -6.77
C TRP A 600 -18.02 10.58 -8.11
N PRO A 601 -17.16 11.28 -8.87
CA PRO A 601 -16.36 12.44 -8.47
C PRO A 601 -16.98 13.80 -8.83
N TRP A 602 -18.22 13.84 -9.31
CA TRP A 602 -18.86 15.09 -9.75
C TRP A 602 -18.89 16.19 -8.69
N SER A 603 -19.00 15.85 -7.41
CA SER A 603 -18.95 16.83 -6.30
C SER A 603 -17.62 17.59 -6.25
N TRP A 604 -16.50 16.92 -6.54
CA TRP A 604 -15.21 17.59 -6.65
C TRP A 604 -15.14 18.47 -7.90
N TYR A 605 -15.52 17.93 -9.06
CA TYR A 605 -15.42 18.65 -10.33
C TYR A 605 -16.35 19.87 -10.43
N LEU A 606 -17.53 19.77 -9.84
CA LEU A 606 -18.57 20.79 -9.89
C LEU A 606 -18.65 21.64 -8.61
N ARG A 607 -17.68 21.52 -7.68
CA ARG A 607 -17.66 22.22 -6.38
C ARG A 607 -17.79 23.75 -6.45
N ASN A 608 -17.39 24.34 -7.57
CA ASN A 608 -17.43 25.79 -7.80
C ASN A 608 -18.73 26.27 -8.46
N TYR A 609 -19.66 25.37 -8.76
CA TYR A 609 -20.95 25.71 -9.33
C TYR A 609 -22.04 25.69 -8.26
N THR A 610 -22.93 26.67 -8.25
CA THR A 610 -24.00 26.76 -7.23
C THR A 610 -25.28 26.06 -7.67
N ASN A 611 -25.55 25.99 -8.99
CA ASN A 611 -26.75 25.39 -9.56
C ASN A 611 -26.56 23.91 -9.97
N VAL A 612 -26.08 23.07 -9.04
CA VAL A 612 -25.90 21.63 -9.27
C VAL A 612 -26.80 20.83 -8.36
N LYS A 613 -27.57 19.90 -8.93
CA LYS A 613 -28.45 19.01 -8.19
C LYS A 613 -28.03 17.57 -8.37
N TYR A 614 -28.13 16.83 -7.27
CA TYR A 614 -27.85 15.42 -7.22
C TYR A 614 -29.11 14.66 -6.78
N PRO A 615 -30.15 14.53 -7.61
CA PRO A 615 -31.32 13.74 -7.28
C PRO A 615 -31.02 12.24 -7.43
N LYS A 616 -31.73 11.42 -6.67
CA LYS A 616 -31.79 9.97 -6.93
C LYS A 616 -32.92 9.71 -7.92
N LEU A 617 -32.59 9.54 -9.20
CA LEU A 617 -33.59 9.33 -10.24
C LEU A 617 -34.12 7.90 -10.17
N GLN A 618 -35.42 7.75 -10.45
CA GLN A 618 -36.09 6.45 -10.50
C GLN A 618 -36.93 6.39 -11.77
N SER A 619 -37.01 5.22 -12.39
CA SER A 619 -37.75 5.04 -13.64
C SER A 619 -39.25 5.33 -13.51
N GLU A 620 -39.83 5.10 -12.33
CA GLU A 620 -41.27 5.19 -12.07
C GLU A 620 -41.74 6.64 -11.80
N SER A 621 -40.87 7.47 -11.25
CA SER A 621 -41.16 8.85 -10.82
C SER A 621 -40.26 9.88 -11.52
N TYR A 622 -39.80 9.55 -12.73
CA TYR A 622 -38.88 10.41 -13.48
C TYR A 622 -39.58 11.71 -13.91
N GLU A 623 -39.17 12.83 -13.33
CA GLU A 623 -39.62 14.15 -13.76
C GLU A 623 -38.70 14.72 -14.86
N PRO A 624 -39.27 15.28 -15.95
CA PRO A 624 -38.48 15.92 -16.99
C PRO A 624 -37.73 17.14 -16.44
N HIS A 625 -36.40 17.06 -16.40
CA HIS A 625 -35.56 18.16 -15.97
C HIS A 625 -35.31 19.18 -17.09
N GLU A 626 -36.37 19.69 -17.71
CA GLU A 626 -36.32 20.47 -18.96
C GLU A 626 -35.57 21.80 -18.87
N GLN A 627 -35.28 22.27 -17.66
CA GLN A 627 -34.50 23.49 -17.40
C GLN A 627 -32.99 23.22 -17.27
N ALA A 628 -32.55 21.96 -17.21
CA ALA A 628 -31.15 21.62 -17.02
C ALA A 628 -30.34 21.81 -18.30
N SER A 629 -29.14 22.38 -18.23
CA SER A 629 -28.28 22.42 -19.42
C SER A 629 -27.70 21.03 -19.73
N ILE A 630 -27.43 20.26 -18.68
CA ILE A 630 -26.82 18.92 -18.74
C ILE A 630 -27.51 18.01 -17.72
N VAL A 631 -27.88 16.80 -18.15
CA VAL A 631 -28.40 15.74 -17.29
C VAL A 631 -27.55 14.49 -17.49
N VAL A 632 -26.90 14.02 -16.43
CA VAL A 632 -26.17 12.75 -16.39
C VAL A 632 -27.04 11.72 -15.69
N VAL A 633 -27.45 10.69 -16.41
CA VAL A 633 -28.40 9.68 -15.94
C VAL A 633 -27.70 8.33 -15.83
N HIS A 634 -27.97 7.60 -14.76
CA HIS A 634 -27.46 6.24 -14.60
C HIS A 634 -28.04 5.31 -15.67
N SER A 635 -27.27 4.32 -16.12
CA SER A 635 -27.69 3.41 -17.20
C SER A 635 -29.01 2.68 -16.91
N SER A 636 -29.33 2.35 -15.67
CA SER A 636 -30.62 1.75 -15.29
C SER A 636 -31.83 2.65 -15.57
N ASN A 637 -31.64 3.98 -15.57
CA ASN A 637 -32.72 4.97 -15.69
C ASN A 637 -32.83 5.56 -17.12
N HIS A 638 -31.99 5.12 -18.06
CA HIS A 638 -31.88 5.76 -19.38
C HIS A 638 -33.15 5.69 -20.21
N LEU A 639 -33.94 4.61 -20.14
CA LEU A 639 -35.18 4.47 -20.92
C LEU A 639 -36.23 5.51 -20.50
N ALA A 640 -36.34 5.76 -19.19
CA ALA A 640 -37.21 6.81 -18.66
C ALA A 640 -36.74 8.20 -19.10
N ALA A 641 -35.41 8.44 -19.04
CA ALA A 641 -34.82 9.68 -19.51
C ALA A 641 -34.97 9.90 -21.03
N ASP A 642 -34.77 8.87 -21.85
CA ASP A 642 -34.99 8.92 -23.31
C ASP A 642 -36.42 9.36 -23.62
N LYS A 643 -37.41 8.79 -22.91
CA LYS A 643 -38.83 9.17 -23.07
C LYS A 643 -39.10 10.61 -22.64
N ALA A 644 -38.52 11.05 -21.52
CA ALA A 644 -38.78 12.36 -20.93
C ALA A 644 -38.02 13.50 -21.63
N LEU A 645 -36.78 13.28 -22.09
CA LEU A 645 -35.88 14.32 -22.57
C LEU A 645 -35.74 14.39 -24.10
N SER A 646 -36.20 13.38 -24.85
CA SER A 646 -36.01 13.28 -26.31
C SER A 646 -36.48 14.48 -27.14
N LYS A 647 -37.43 15.28 -26.64
CA LYS A 647 -37.93 16.47 -27.37
C LYS A 647 -36.96 17.65 -27.35
N ASN A 648 -36.32 17.90 -26.21
CA ASN A 648 -35.56 19.12 -25.96
C ASN A 648 -34.04 18.88 -25.82
N TYR A 649 -33.62 17.61 -25.70
CA TYR A 649 -32.22 17.23 -25.46
C TYR A 649 -31.69 16.30 -26.53
N LYS A 650 -30.42 16.51 -26.87
CA LYS A 650 -29.61 15.57 -27.64
C LYS A 650 -28.95 14.58 -26.68
N LYS A 651 -29.07 13.29 -26.96
CA LYS A 651 -28.30 12.23 -26.31
C LYS A 651 -26.88 12.24 -26.88
N VAL A 652 -25.89 12.58 -26.04
CA VAL A 652 -24.49 12.70 -26.46
C VAL A 652 -23.85 11.33 -26.63
N GLY A 653 -24.12 10.40 -25.72
CA GLY A 653 -23.57 9.05 -25.77
C GLY A 653 -23.70 8.29 -24.46
N LYS A 654 -23.25 7.03 -24.51
CA LYS A 654 -23.14 6.12 -23.36
C LYS A 654 -21.67 6.07 -22.95
N ILE A 655 -21.37 6.40 -21.70
CA ILE A 655 -20.00 6.44 -21.20
C ILE A 655 -19.81 5.54 -19.97
N PRO A 656 -18.62 4.98 -19.73
CA PRO A 656 -18.28 4.44 -18.43
C PRO A 656 -18.27 5.59 -17.43
N HIS A 657 -19.05 5.51 -16.35
CA HIS A 657 -18.84 6.40 -15.21
C HIS A 657 -17.71 5.86 -14.34
N ARG A 658 -17.81 4.56 -14.00
CA ARG A 658 -16.75 3.78 -13.36
C ARG A 658 -16.46 2.55 -14.18
N TRP A 659 -15.22 2.09 -14.14
CA TRP A 659 -14.79 0.86 -14.81
C TRP A 659 -13.75 0.14 -13.97
N TRP A 660 -13.62 -1.18 -14.16
CA TRP A 660 -12.73 -2.03 -13.37
C TRP A 660 -12.20 -3.21 -14.18
N PHE A 661 -11.06 -3.73 -13.70
CA PHE A 661 -10.36 -4.83 -14.35
C PHE A 661 -11.21 -6.11 -14.33
N PRO A 662 -11.26 -6.90 -15.42
CA PRO A 662 -12.05 -8.12 -15.47
C PRO A 662 -11.56 -9.19 -14.51
N GLU A 663 -12.26 -9.35 -13.40
CA GLU A 663 -11.77 -10.17 -12.30
C GLU A 663 -11.83 -11.68 -12.56
N HIS A 664 -12.70 -12.15 -13.49
CA HIS A 664 -12.78 -13.56 -13.90
C HIS A 664 -11.45 -14.09 -14.46
N THR A 665 -10.58 -13.21 -14.96
CA THR A 665 -9.26 -13.60 -15.49
C THR A 665 -8.32 -14.20 -14.42
N TYR A 666 -8.50 -13.85 -13.14
CA TYR A 666 -7.65 -14.32 -12.03
C TYR A 666 -8.42 -14.94 -10.86
N ARG A 667 -9.72 -14.68 -10.70
CA ARG A 667 -10.51 -15.21 -9.57
C ARG A 667 -10.67 -16.73 -9.61
N ASP A 668 -10.82 -17.32 -10.80
CA ASP A 668 -11.15 -18.76 -10.97
C ASP A 668 -9.93 -19.69 -10.89
N LEU A 669 -8.87 -19.28 -10.20
CA LEU A 669 -7.67 -20.08 -9.98
C LEU A 669 -7.90 -21.07 -8.82
N ASN A 670 -7.99 -22.36 -9.15
CA ASN A 670 -7.94 -23.48 -8.21
C ASN A 670 -6.77 -24.42 -8.56
N ALA A 671 -6.52 -25.45 -7.74
CA ALA A 671 -5.38 -26.36 -7.94
C ALA A 671 -5.40 -27.07 -9.31
N ILE A 672 -6.58 -27.49 -9.79
CA ILE A 672 -6.74 -28.20 -11.07
C ILE A 672 -6.47 -27.24 -12.24
N ASN A 673 -7.08 -26.06 -12.22
CA ASN A 673 -6.90 -25.00 -13.22
C ASN A 673 -5.46 -24.46 -13.22
N LEU A 674 -4.78 -24.48 -12.07
CA LEU A 674 -3.39 -24.09 -11.98
C LEU A 674 -2.49 -25.08 -12.72
N VAL A 675 -2.71 -26.40 -12.54
CA VAL A 675 -1.93 -27.42 -13.25
C VAL A 675 -2.13 -27.29 -14.76
N THR A 676 -3.38 -27.12 -15.23
CA THR A 676 -3.64 -26.95 -16.68
C THR A 676 -3.04 -25.67 -17.25
N LYS A 677 -3.05 -24.56 -16.49
CA LYS A 677 -2.37 -23.32 -16.87
C LYS A 677 -0.84 -23.47 -16.88
N LEU A 678 -0.27 -24.31 -16.01
CA LEU A 678 1.17 -24.58 -15.94
C LEU A 678 1.64 -25.60 -16.98
N THR A 679 0.78 -26.47 -17.50
CA THR A 679 1.17 -27.51 -18.48
C THR A 679 0.81 -27.18 -19.91
N ASP A 680 0.26 -26.01 -20.22
CA ASP A 680 -0.10 -25.60 -21.57
C ASP A 680 0.53 -24.25 -21.96
N THR A 681 1.40 -24.28 -22.98
CA THR A 681 2.06 -23.09 -23.52
C THR A 681 1.11 -22.02 -24.04
N LYS A 682 -0.15 -22.36 -24.39
CA LYS A 682 -1.16 -21.37 -24.75
C LYS A 682 -1.45 -20.40 -23.60
N HIS A 683 -1.59 -20.90 -22.37
CA HIS A 683 -1.83 -20.06 -21.19
C HIS A 683 -0.61 -19.21 -20.84
N TRP A 684 0.60 -19.74 -21.06
CA TRP A 684 1.84 -18.98 -20.89
C TRP A 684 1.96 -17.85 -21.91
N ASN A 685 1.59 -18.09 -23.16
CA ASN A 685 1.55 -17.05 -24.18
C ASN A 685 0.55 -15.95 -23.82
N ILE A 686 -0.66 -16.31 -23.36
CA ILE A 686 -1.66 -15.33 -22.89
C ILE A 686 -1.07 -14.49 -21.74
N PHE A 687 -0.44 -15.13 -20.75
CA PHE A 687 0.21 -14.43 -19.65
C PHE A 687 1.34 -13.52 -20.13
N LEU A 688 2.23 -14.00 -21.01
CA LEU A 688 3.37 -13.21 -21.51
C LEU A 688 2.93 -12.06 -22.41
N GLU A 689 1.91 -12.24 -23.26
CA GLU A 689 1.32 -11.17 -24.07
C GLU A 689 0.69 -10.09 -23.19
N TYR A 690 0.03 -10.47 -22.08
CA TYR A 690 -0.46 -9.50 -21.10
C TYR A 690 0.69 -8.85 -20.29
N TRP A 691 1.65 -9.64 -19.82
CA TRP A 691 2.75 -9.19 -18.98
C TRP A 691 3.70 -8.23 -19.73
N LEU A 692 3.99 -8.50 -21.00
CA LEU A 692 4.88 -7.68 -21.84
C LEU A 692 4.14 -6.57 -22.60
N PHE A 693 2.90 -6.81 -23.04
CA PHE A 693 2.20 -5.93 -23.98
C PHE A 693 0.80 -5.48 -23.53
N ARG A 694 0.30 -5.94 -22.37
CA ARG A 694 -1.04 -5.61 -21.86
C ARG A 694 -2.19 -6.00 -22.80
N LYS A 695 -2.00 -7.06 -23.59
CA LYS A 695 -3.01 -7.56 -24.54
C LYS A 695 -3.93 -8.60 -23.90
N GLY A 696 -5.12 -8.75 -24.49
CA GLY A 696 -6.06 -9.84 -24.18
C GLY A 696 -7.13 -9.54 -23.14
N VAL A 697 -7.17 -8.31 -22.60
CA VAL A 697 -8.07 -7.95 -21.48
C VAL A 697 -9.06 -6.84 -21.83
N GLY A 698 -8.73 -5.95 -22.77
CA GLY A 698 -9.50 -4.74 -23.07
C GLY A 698 -11.00 -4.96 -23.35
N LYS A 699 -11.34 -5.96 -24.17
CA LYS A 699 -12.74 -6.27 -24.56
C LYS A 699 -13.61 -6.82 -23.42
N SER A 700 -13.02 -7.12 -22.26
CA SER A 700 -13.73 -7.72 -21.13
C SER A 700 -13.85 -6.78 -19.93
N ILE A 701 -13.43 -5.52 -20.08
CA ILE A 701 -13.48 -4.51 -19.00
C ILE A 701 -14.91 -4.36 -18.48
N GLY A 702 -15.06 -4.42 -17.16
CA GLY A 702 -16.32 -4.17 -16.48
C GLY A 702 -16.55 -2.68 -16.29
N SER A 703 -17.81 -2.25 -16.30
CA SER A 703 -18.16 -0.84 -16.10
C SER A 703 -19.57 -0.62 -15.56
N GLU A 704 -19.73 0.49 -14.84
CA GLU A 704 -21.00 1.09 -14.49
C GLU A 704 -21.20 2.32 -15.37
N ASP A 705 -22.30 2.36 -16.11
CA ASP A 705 -22.47 3.28 -17.23
C ASP A 705 -23.38 4.47 -16.91
N ALA A 706 -23.11 5.59 -17.58
CA ALA A 706 -23.96 6.78 -17.59
C ALA A 706 -24.35 7.16 -19.01
N TYR A 707 -25.52 7.79 -19.14
CA TYR A 707 -25.95 8.47 -20.35
C TYR A 707 -25.99 9.97 -20.12
N ILE A 708 -25.56 10.72 -21.12
CA ILE A 708 -25.48 12.18 -21.04
C ILE A 708 -26.49 12.78 -22.02
N TYR A 709 -27.31 13.66 -21.49
CA TYR A 709 -28.29 14.45 -22.22
C TYR A 709 -27.93 15.91 -22.09
N THR A 710 -27.88 16.62 -23.21
CA THR A 710 -27.53 18.04 -23.25
C THR A 710 -28.51 18.81 -24.12
N SER A 711 -28.77 20.07 -23.76
CA SER A 711 -29.38 21.01 -24.69
C SER A 711 -28.49 21.18 -25.95
N ASN A 712 -29.06 21.60 -27.08
CA ASN A 712 -28.46 21.56 -28.43
C ASN A 712 -27.10 22.29 -28.63
N THR A 713 -26.53 22.89 -27.59
CA THR A 713 -25.30 23.68 -27.60
C THR A 713 -24.04 22.90 -27.20
N PHE A 714 -24.14 21.64 -26.76
CA PHE A 714 -22.96 20.88 -26.30
C PHE A 714 -22.22 20.21 -27.48
N PRO A 715 -20.88 20.32 -27.55
CA PRO A 715 -20.09 19.74 -28.63
C PRO A 715 -20.06 18.21 -28.56
N ASN A 716 -19.88 17.55 -29.72
CA ASN A 716 -19.60 16.12 -29.75
C ASN A 716 -18.25 15.84 -29.07
N ILE A 717 -18.15 14.70 -28.37
CA ILE A 717 -16.94 14.23 -27.69
C ILE A 717 -16.62 12.84 -28.23
N ASP A 718 -15.36 12.62 -28.60
CA ASP A 718 -14.84 11.28 -28.91
C ASP A 718 -14.43 10.59 -27.62
N PHE A 719 -15.25 9.64 -27.15
CA PHE A 719 -15.03 8.98 -25.87
C PHE A 719 -13.93 7.91 -25.98
N VAL A 720 -13.01 7.92 -25.03
CA VAL A 720 -11.94 6.91 -24.92
C VAL A 720 -12.55 5.55 -24.61
N GLY A 721 -13.64 5.51 -23.82
CA GLY A 721 -14.36 4.29 -23.49
C GLY A 721 -14.81 3.48 -24.71
N ASP A 722 -15.12 4.14 -25.84
CA ASP A 722 -15.61 3.49 -27.05
C ASP A 722 -14.54 2.56 -27.66
N SER A 723 -13.26 2.94 -27.59
CA SER A 723 -12.13 2.13 -28.11
C SER A 723 -11.91 0.80 -27.38
N TYR A 724 -12.49 0.63 -26.19
CA TYR A 724 -12.34 -0.57 -25.37
C TYR A 724 -13.60 -1.43 -25.29
N ARG A 725 -14.71 -0.96 -25.89
CA ARG A 725 -16.04 -1.57 -25.76
C ARG A 725 -16.53 -2.30 -27.02
N GLU A 726 -15.75 -2.33 -28.10
CA GLU A 726 -16.07 -3.06 -29.34
C GLU A 726 -16.01 -4.59 -29.23
#